data_AF-A0A371FR75-F1
#
_entry.id   AF-A0A371FR75-F1
#
_cell.length_a   1.000
_cell.length_b   1.000
_cell.length_c   1.000
_cell.angle_alpha   90.00
_cell.angle_beta   90.00
_cell.angle_gamma   90.00
#
_symmetry.space_group_name_H-M   'P 1'
#
loop_
_entity.id
_entity.type
_entity.pdbx_description
1 polymer ?
#
loop_
_entity_poly.entity_id
_entity_poly.type
_entity_poly.pdbx_seq_one_letter_code
_entity_poly.pdbx_strand_id
1 'polypeptide(L)'
;MNMLKYTIANGPVWEVPLGRRDSLTANQSLANQNLPAPTFTLDQLKSAFANQSLNTTDLVVLSGAHTVGRAKCSTFIQRLYNFNSTGNPDTTLNATLLQSLQAICPNGGPGTNLTNLDLTTPDTFDSNYYSNLQLQNGLLQTDQELFKTSGADTIPIVNSFSSNQTLFFENFKASMIKMGNIGVLTGSQGEIRTQCNFVNGNSSGLATPATKESSQDGMGCDASILLNNTATIVSEQQALPNINSIRGLDVINQIKTELESACPGIVSCADILTLAAQVSSLLAHGPYWKVPLGRRDSLTANQTLANQNLPAPFFNLTLLKAAFAAQGLDTVDLVALSGAHTFGRSHCSLFANRLYNFSGTGKPDPTLDTSYLQQLRKICPNGGPNNLANFDPTTPDTLDNNYYSNLQVKKGLLQSDQELFSTPGADTISIVNKFSSNQHDFFKNFKNSMIKMGNIGVLTGKKGEIRKHCNFVNKKSAEVDTASVASEESLEEGVGSSQVIIQSTRKMSSLSFFTVKVALFMLIAASLPFSDAQLDNSFYKDTCPKVHSIVREVIRNVSKSDPRILASLIRLHFHDCFVQGCDASILLNDTATIVSEQTAAPNNNSIRGLDVVNQIKTAVENACPGIVSCADILALAAEISSVLIFCYKY
;
A
#
# COMPACT_ATOMS: atom_id res chain seq x y z
N MET A 1 -32.44 -15.58 -23.46
CA MET A 1 -33.12 -14.43 -22.83
C MET A 1 -32.98 -14.56 -21.32
N ASN A 2 -32.11 -13.77 -20.69
CA ASN A 2 -32.10 -13.59 -19.23
C ASN A 2 -31.33 -12.30 -18.91
N MET A 3 -32.05 -11.18 -18.82
CA MET A 3 -31.49 -9.99 -18.17
C MET A 3 -31.38 -10.29 -16.68
N LEU A 4 -30.15 -10.36 -16.16
CA LEU A 4 -29.96 -10.19 -14.72
C LEU A 4 -30.49 -8.80 -14.37
N LYS A 5 -31.60 -8.77 -13.62
CA LYS A 5 -32.27 -7.53 -13.25
C LYS A 5 -31.26 -6.67 -12.49
N TYR A 6 -31.09 -5.44 -12.95
CA TYR A 6 -30.44 -4.40 -12.15
C TYR A 6 -31.37 -4.12 -10.96
N THR A 7 -31.12 -4.77 -9.82
CA THR A 7 -31.75 -4.39 -8.56
C THR A 7 -31.38 -2.93 -8.28
N ILE A 8 -32.39 -2.14 -7.89
CA ILE A 8 -32.32 -0.68 -7.93
C ILE A 8 -31.15 -0.15 -7.07
N ALA A 9 -30.45 0.85 -7.59
CA ALA A 9 -29.47 1.63 -6.84
C ALA A 9 -30.20 2.44 -5.76
N ASN A 10 -30.12 1.98 -4.50
CA ASN A 10 -30.84 2.58 -3.38
C ASN A 10 -30.09 3.75 -2.71
N GLY A 11 -28.81 3.97 -3.03
CA GLY A 11 -28.03 5.14 -2.63
C GLY A 11 -27.86 6.13 -3.80
N PRO A 12 -27.37 7.37 -3.53
CA PRO A 12 -27.22 8.40 -4.54
C PRO A 12 -26.17 8.03 -5.60
N VAL A 13 -26.61 7.95 -6.86
CA VAL A 13 -25.76 7.88 -8.06
C VAL A 13 -25.46 9.30 -8.56
N TRP A 14 -24.22 9.58 -8.97
CA TRP A 14 -23.87 10.77 -9.75
C TRP A 14 -22.89 10.42 -10.88
N GLU A 15 -22.73 11.31 -11.85
CA GLU A 15 -21.59 11.24 -12.78
C GLU A 15 -20.38 11.93 -12.15
N VAL A 16 -19.26 11.21 -12.07
CA VAL A 16 -17.99 11.75 -11.56
C VAL A 16 -17.29 12.50 -12.71
N PRO A 17 -16.92 13.78 -12.54
CA PRO A 17 -15.99 14.46 -13.46
C PRO A 17 -14.60 13.84 -13.31
N LEU A 18 -13.93 13.47 -14.39
CA LEU A 18 -12.67 12.71 -14.40
C LEU A 18 -11.58 13.44 -15.21
N GLY A 19 -10.33 12.99 -15.08
CA GLY A 19 -9.15 13.64 -15.65
C GLY A 19 -8.17 14.19 -14.62
N ARG A 20 -8.30 13.79 -13.34
CA ARG A 20 -7.38 14.19 -12.27
C ARG A 20 -5.99 13.61 -12.51
N ARG A 21 -4.99 14.30 -11.98
CA ARG A 21 -3.62 13.81 -11.80
C ARG A 21 -3.37 13.45 -10.34
N ASP A 22 -2.47 12.51 -10.15
CA ASP A 22 -1.94 12.11 -8.85
C ASP A 22 -0.92 13.12 -8.32
N SER A 23 -0.94 13.34 -7.00
CA SER A 23 0.01 14.19 -6.30
C SER A 23 1.42 13.62 -6.27
N LEU A 24 2.39 14.53 -6.29
CA LEU A 24 3.82 14.23 -6.08
C LEU A 24 4.24 14.35 -4.60
N THR A 25 3.32 14.74 -3.72
CA THR A 25 3.58 15.05 -2.30
C THR A 25 2.36 14.76 -1.42
N ALA A 26 2.58 14.45 -0.14
CA ALA A 26 1.53 14.38 0.89
C ALA A 26 1.90 15.24 2.09
N ASN A 27 0.91 15.67 2.87
CA ASN A 27 1.08 16.63 3.96
C ASN A 27 0.43 16.19 5.27
N GLN A 28 1.10 15.29 6.00
CA GLN A 28 0.69 14.86 7.35
C GLN A 28 0.37 16.03 8.30
N SER A 29 1.11 17.13 8.24
CA SER A 29 0.88 18.30 9.11
C SER A 29 -0.46 18.97 8.81
N LEU A 30 -0.80 19.12 7.54
CA LEU A 30 -2.08 19.68 7.10
C LEU A 30 -3.25 18.71 7.36
N ALA A 31 -3.04 17.40 7.26
CA ALA A 31 -4.02 16.40 7.65
C ALA A 31 -4.34 16.43 9.16
N ASN A 32 -3.36 16.74 10.02
CA ASN A 32 -3.60 16.98 11.45
C ASN A 32 -4.36 18.29 11.74
N GLN A 33 -4.42 19.24 10.79
CA GLN A 33 -5.03 20.56 10.97
C GLN A 33 -6.43 20.68 10.34
N ASN A 34 -6.62 20.15 9.13
CA ASN A 34 -7.82 20.37 8.34
C ASN A 34 -8.90 19.29 8.52
N LEU A 35 -8.52 18.05 8.85
CA LEU A 35 -9.48 16.95 9.03
C LEU A 35 -10.26 17.16 10.35
N PRO A 36 -11.60 17.31 10.33
CA PRO A 36 -12.35 17.64 11.53
C PRO A 36 -12.24 16.57 12.62
N ALA A 37 -11.89 16.98 13.84
CA ALA A 37 -11.84 16.06 14.99
C ALA A 37 -13.26 15.75 15.50
N PRO A 38 -13.53 14.54 16.02
CA PRO A 38 -14.88 14.10 16.43
C PRO A 38 -15.46 14.85 17.66
N THR A 39 -14.69 15.78 18.23
CA THR A 39 -15.03 16.64 19.38
C THR A 39 -15.04 18.13 19.01
N PHE A 40 -15.07 18.49 17.72
CA PHE A 40 -15.24 19.88 17.29
C PHE A 40 -16.64 20.39 17.67
N THR A 41 -16.71 21.67 18.08
CA THR A 41 -17.98 22.40 18.19
C THR A 41 -18.55 22.73 16.81
N LEU A 42 -19.82 23.15 16.74
CA LEU A 42 -20.43 23.53 15.46
C LEU A 42 -19.67 24.66 14.75
N ASP A 43 -19.17 25.67 15.48
CA ASP A 43 -18.40 26.76 14.87
C ASP A 43 -17.05 26.28 14.32
N GLN A 44 -16.42 25.30 14.97
CA GLN A 44 -15.19 24.66 14.47
C GLN A 44 -15.45 23.81 13.22
N LEU A 45 -16.56 23.05 13.19
CA LEU A 45 -17.02 22.33 11.99
C LEU A 45 -17.28 23.29 10.82
N LYS A 46 -18.06 24.36 11.05
CA LYS A 46 -18.39 25.36 10.03
C LYS A 46 -17.14 26.07 9.52
N SER A 47 -16.18 26.37 10.40
CA SER A 47 -14.87 26.94 10.01
C SER A 47 -14.05 25.97 9.16
N ALA A 48 -13.96 24.69 9.54
CA ALA A 48 -13.22 23.68 8.78
C ALA A 48 -13.79 23.46 7.37
N PHE A 49 -15.12 23.43 7.23
CA PHE A 49 -15.77 23.34 5.92
C PHE A 49 -15.64 24.65 5.12
N ALA A 50 -15.78 25.81 5.75
CA ALA A 50 -15.60 27.11 5.08
C ALA A 50 -14.18 27.30 4.53
N ASN A 51 -13.16 26.81 5.23
CA ASN A 51 -11.77 26.78 4.73
C ASN A 51 -11.62 25.97 3.42
N GLN A 52 -12.45 24.94 3.24
CA GLN A 52 -12.54 24.14 2.02
C GLN A 52 -13.54 24.70 0.98
N SER A 53 -13.99 25.96 1.14
CA SER A 53 -15.05 26.59 0.35
C SER A 53 -16.41 25.88 0.38
N LEU A 54 -16.64 25.02 1.38
CA LEU A 54 -17.89 24.31 1.62
C LEU A 54 -18.77 25.11 2.61
N ASN A 55 -20.08 25.17 2.38
CA ASN A 55 -21.04 25.96 3.16
C ASN A 55 -21.77 25.14 4.23
N THR A 56 -22.70 25.74 5.00
CA THR A 56 -23.49 25.04 6.03
C THR A 56 -24.28 23.83 5.46
N THR A 57 -24.81 23.92 4.24
CA THR A 57 -25.51 22.81 3.59
C THR A 57 -24.55 21.69 3.19
N ASP A 58 -23.38 22.03 2.64
CA ASP A 58 -22.32 21.07 2.35
C ASP A 58 -21.89 20.33 3.63
N LEU A 59 -21.70 21.04 4.75
CA LEU A 59 -21.43 20.44 6.07
C LEU A 59 -22.50 19.42 6.46
N VAL A 60 -23.76 19.83 6.55
CA VAL A 60 -24.84 18.95 7.04
C VAL A 60 -25.08 17.77 6.09
N VAL A 61 -24.96 17.96 4.78
CA VAL A 61 -25.20 16.88 3.81
C VAL A 61 -24.04 15.90 3.74
N LEU A 62 -22.79 16.36 3.78
CA LEU A 62 -21.62 15.51 3.72
C LEU A 62 -21.42 14.71 5.01
N SER A 63 -21.72 15.29 6.18
CA SER A 63 -21.86 14.53 7.44
C SER A 63 -22.93 13.43 7.34
N GLY A 64 -23.91 13.57 6.47
CA GLY A 64 -24.89 12.53 6.15
C GLY A 64 -24.30 11.21 5.63
N ALA A 65 -23.04 11.20 5.16
CA ALA A 65 -22.33 9.95 4.85
C ALA A 65 -22.23 9.00 6.06
N HIS A 66 -22.34 9.51 7.29
CA HIS A 66 -22.40 8.72 8.52
C HIS A 66 -23.70 7.89 8.69
N THR A 67 -24.65 7.95 7.74
CA THR A 67 -25.69 6.90 7.56
C THR A 67 -25.07 5.50 7.41
N VAL A 68 -23.82 5.41 6.90
CA VAL A 68 -23.06 4.16 6.87
C VAL A 68 -21.74 4.25 7.60
N GLY A 69 -21.31 3.12 8.15
CA GLY A 69 -20.00 2.96 8.77
C GLY A 69 -20.07 2.85 10.29
N ARG A 70 -18.89 2.70 10.89
CA ARG A 70 -18.70 2.34 12.31
C ARG A 70 -17.49 3.07 12.88
N ALA A 71 -17.64 3.68 14.05
CA ALA A 71 -16.55 4.32 14.78
C ALA A 71 -15.98 3.36 15.86
N LYS A 72 -14.70 3.53 16.19
CA LYS A 72 -14.07 2.85 17.34
C LYS A 72 -14.43 3.58 18.62
N CYS A 73 -14.56 2.87 19.74
CA CYS A 73 -14.80 3.48 21.05
C CYS A 73 -13.80 4.61 21.36
N SER A 74 -12.51 4.45 21.01
CA SER A 74 -11.49 5.48 21.21
C SER A 74 -11.80 6.83 20.54
N THR A 75 -12.61 6.85 19.47
CA THR A 75 -13.05 8.05 18.74
C THR A 75 -14.05 8.89 19.55
N PHE A 76 -14.82 8.29 20.47
CA PHE A 76 -15.90 8.96 21.21
C PHE A 76 -15.90 8.69 22.74
N ILE A 77 -14.90 7.98 23.29
CA ILE A 77 -14.85 7.58 24.70
C ILE A 77 -14.95 8.75 25.69
N GLN A 78 -14.37 9.92 25.34
CA GLN A 78 -14.46 11.13 26.18
C GLN A 78 -15.92 11.60 26.31
N ARG A 79 -16.73 11.47 25.26
CA ARG A 79 -18.16 11.83 25.26
C ARG A 79 -18.98 10.98 26.24
N LEU A 80 -18.54 9.77 26.54
CA LEU A 80 -19.26 8.84 27.43
C LEU A 80 -18.94 9.04 28.93
N TYR A 81 -17.85 9.72 29.27
CA TYR A 81 -17.32 9.74 30.65
C TYR A 81 -16.65 11.05 31.11
N ASN A 82 -16.18 11.90 30.20
CA ASN A 82 -15.36 13.07 30.50
C ASN A 82 -15.52 14.16 29.42
N PHE A 83 -16.78 14.45 29.08
CA PHE A 83 -17.13 15.41 28.03
C PHE A 83 -16.60 16.80 28.39
N ASN A 84 -15.85 17.43 27.48
CA ASN A 84 -15.15 18.70 27.70
C ASN A 84 -14.36 18.77 29.03
N SER A 85 -13.74 17.65 29.43
CA SER A 85 -12.95 17.51 30.67
C SER A 85 -13.73 17.75 31.97
N THR A 86 -15.06 17.59 31.95
CA THR A 86 -15.94 17.80 33.12
C THR A 86 -15.99 16.62 34.10
N GLY A 87 -15.33 15.50 33.81
CA GLY A 87 -15.47 14.25 34.57
C GLY A 87 -16.86 13.60 34.48
N ASN A 88 -17.71 14.06 33.56
CA ASN A 88 -19.08 13.60 33.38
C ASN A 88 -19.37 13.24 31.90
N PRO A 89 -20.40 12.42 31.61
CA PRO A 89 -20.86 12.18 30.24
C PRO A 89 -21.44 13.44 29.58
N ASP A 90 -21.51 13.42 28.25
CA ASP A 90 -22.21 14.43 27.45
C ASP A 90 -23.71 14.44 27.76
N THR A 91 -24.22 15.56 28.27
CA THR A 91 -25.64 15.75 28.62
C THR A 91 -26.56 15.93 27.42
N THR A 92 -26.01 16.01 26.20
CA THR A 92 -26.75 16.03 24.94
C THR A 92 -27.05 14.63 24.38
N LEU A 93 -26.40 13.60 24.91
CA LEU A 93 -26.55 12.21 24.48
C LEU A 93 -27.74 11.54 25.18
N ASN A 94 -28.57 10.83 24.42
CA ASN A 94 -29.70 10.07 24.94
C ASN A 94 -29.26 9.07 26.03
N ALA A 95 -29.91 9.10 27.21
CA ALA A 95 -29.47 8.34 28.38
C ALA A 95 -29.50 6.80 28.17
N THR A 96 -30.46 6.29 27.40
CA THR A 96 -30.54 4.85 27.08
C THR A 96 -29.43 4.45 26.10
N LEU A 97 -29.11 5.34 25.15
CA LEU A 97 -27.96 5.13 24.26
C LEU A 97 -26.64 5.22 25.04
N LEU A 98 -26.48 6.19 25.93
CA LEU A 98 -25.29 6.33 26.79
C LEU A 98 -25.02 5.05 27.59
N GLN A 99 -26.03 4.49 28.26
CA GLN A 99 -25.89 3.21 28.98
C GLN A 99 -25.46 2.07 28.04
N SER A 100 -26.06 2.00 26.85
CA SER A 100 -25.72 0.99 25.83
C SER A 100 -24.28 1.15 25.32
N LEU A 101 -23.84 2.38 25.08
CA LEU A 101 -22.48 2.71 24.64
C LEU A 101 -21.46 2.46 25.74
N GLN A 102 -21.76 2.77 27.00
CA GLN A 102 -20.88 2.49 28.14
C GLN A 102 -20.69 0.98 28.39
N ALA A 103 -21.66 0.14 28.02
CA ALA A 103 -21.51 -1.32 28.05
C ALA A 103 -20.60 -1.85 26.92
N ILE A 104 -20.66 -1.25 25.71
CA ILE A 104 -19.80 -1.61 24.57
C ILE A 104 -18.38 -1.03 24.73
N CYS A 105 -18.28 0.16 25.32
CA CYS A 105 -17.08 0.99 25.44
C CYS A 105 -16.81 1.34 26.92
N PRO A 106 -16.46 0.37 27.79
CA PRO A 106 -16.25 0.62 29.21
C PRO A 106 -15.07 1.58 29.46
N ASN A 107 -15.17 2.41 30.50
CA ASN A 107 -14.10 3.32 30.92
C ASN A 107 -12.82 2.54 31.26
N GLY A 108 -11.67 3.00 30.74
CA GLY A 108 -10.39 2.28 30.83
C GLY A 108 -10.29 1.01 29.96
N GLY A 109 -11.31 0.68 29.16
CA GLY A 109 -11.27 -0.41 28.20
C GLY A 109 -10.36 -0.13 27.00
N PRO A 110 -10.08 -1.14 26.14
CA PRO A 110 -9.06 -1.05 25.09
C PRO A 110 -9.39 -0.09 23.93
N GLY A 111 -10.58 0.53 23.89
CA GLY A 111 -10.98 1.49 22.87
C GLY A 111 -11.22 0.92 21.46
N THR A 112 -10.97 -0.38 21.24
CA THR A 112 -10.98 -1.05 19.94
C THR A 112 -12.36 -1.52 19.46
N ASN A 113 -13.33 -1.68 20.36
CA ASN A 113 -14.70 -2.08 20.01
C ASN A 113 -15.35 -1.07 19.06
N LEU A 114 -16.27 -1.54 18.23
CA LEU A 114 -16.91 -0.77 17.15
C LEU A 114 -18.40 -0.57 17.43
N THR A 115 -18.89 0.65 17.20
CA THR A 115 -20.32 0.99 17.17
C THR A 115 -20.68 1.59 15.82
N ASN A 116 -21.90 1.32 15.33
CA ASN A 116 -22.42 1.89 14.10
C ASN A 116 -22.67 3.40 14.24
N LEU A 117 -22.39 4.18 13.18
CA LEU A 117 -22.69 5.61 13.15
C LEU A 117 -24.20 5.87 13.02
N ASP A 118 -24.87 5.09 12.16
CA ASP A 118 -26.33 4.97 12.15
C ASP A 118 -26.78 3.79 13.02
N LEU A 119 -27.70 4.05 13.95
CA LEU A 119 -28.21 3.04 14.88
C LEU A 119 -29.48 2.34 14.37
N THR A 120 -30.12 2.91 13.35
CA THR A 120 -31.40 2.46 12.80
C THR A 120 -31.17 1.60 11.55
N THR A 121 -30.29 2.03 10.65
CA THR A 121 -30.02 1.33 9.37
C THR A 121 -28.51 1.23 9.04
N PRO A 122 -27.67 0.63 9.92
CA PRO A 122 -26.19 0.70 9.93
C PRO A 122 -25.42 0.25 8.67
N ASP A 123 -26.11 -0.39 7.73
CA ASP A 123 -25.60 -0.91 6.45
C ASP A 123 -26.54 -0.53 5.29
N THR A 124 -27.16 0.65 5.37
CA THR A 124 -28.02 1.26 4.34
C THR A 124 -27.61 2.71 4.16
N PHE A 125 -27.69 3.25 2.94
CA PHE A 125 -27.47 4.68 2.71
C PHE A 125 -28.84 5.34 2.61
N ASP A 126 -29.29 6.05 3.65
CA ASP A 126 -30.61 6.67 3.74
C ASP A 126 -30.60 7.92 4.66
N SER A 127 -31.76 8.48 5.02
CA SER A 127 -31.85 9.69 5.86
C SER A 127 -32.00 9.43 7.37
N ASN A 128 -31.98 8.18 7.84
CA ASN A 128 -32.17 7.86 9.27
C ASN A 128 -31.07 8.42 10.17
N TYR A 129 -29.88 8.70 9.64
CA TYR A 129 -28.83 9.45 10.32
C TYR A 129 -29.39 10.73 10.96
N TYR A 130 -30.15 11.52 10.19
CA TYR A 130 -30.74 12.77 10.67
C TYR A 130 -31.86 12.54 11.70
N SER A 131 -32.62 11.45 11.54
CA SER A 131 -33.59 10.99 12.54
C SER A 131 -32.92 10.58 13.87
N ASN A 132 -31.73 9.96 13.82
CA ASN A 132 -30.93 9.69 15.00
C ASN A 132 -30.52 11.01 15.68
N LEU A 133 -30.08 12.03 14.93
CA LEU A 133 -29.70 13.34 15.51
C LEU A 133 -30.88 14.01 16.24
N GLN A 134 -32.09 13.96 15.65
CA GLN A 134 -33.31 14.48 16.25
C GLN A 134 -33.67 13.78 17.58
N LEU A 135 -33.38 12.49 17.70
CA LEU A 135 -33.61 11.67 18.89
C LEU A 135 -32.47 11.73 19.94
N GLN A 136 -31.51 12.63 19.76
CA GLN A 136 -30.28 12.74 20.58
C GLN A 136 -29.41 11.47 20.56
N ASN A 137 -29.48 10.75 19.43
CA ASN A 137 -28.84 9.45 19.18
C ASN A 137 -27.65 9.52 18.21
N GLY A 138 -27.14 10.71 17.85
CA GLY A 138 -25.89 10.81 17.09
C GLY A 138 -24.72 10.21 17.89
N LEU A 139 -23.78 9.51 17.24
CA LEU A 139 -22.69 8.82 17.95
C LEU A 139 -21.54 9.75 18.33
N LEU A 140 -21.04 10.56 17.39
CA LEU A 140 -19.99 11.54 17.66
C LEU A 140 -20.58 12.82 18.26
N GLN A 141 -19.74 13.66 18.90
CA GLN A 141 -20.19 14.99 19.33
C GLN A 141 -20.52 15.84 18.10
N THR A 142 -19.61 15.84 17.12
CA THR A 142 -19.75 16.58 15.87
C THR A 142 -21.04 16.30 15.12
N ASP A 143 -21.50 15.03 15.09
CA ASP A 143 -22.80 14.65 14.55
C ASP A 143 -23.94 15.35 15.31
N GLN A 144 -23.92 15.28 16.65
CA GLN A 144 -25.02 15.74 17.48
C GLN A 144 -25.14 17.27 17.54
N GLU A 145 -24.02 18.00 17.45
CA GLU A 145 -23.98 19.47 17.38
C GLU A 145 -24.81 20.01 16.20
N LEU A 146 -24.82 19.32 15.04
CA LEU A 146 -25.60 19.71 13.86
C LEU A 146 -27.11 19.90 14.13
N PHE A 147 -27.64 19.26 15.18
CA PHE A 147 -29.04 19.45 15.60
C PHE A 147 -29.21 20.04 17.01
N LYS A 148 -28.20 19.95 17.88
CA LYS A 148 -28.32 20.31 19.29
C LYS A 148 -27.90 21.75 19.62
N THR A 149 -26.99 22.35 18.84
CA THR A 149 -26.54 23.72 19.10
C THR A 149 -27.72 24.70 18.95
N SER A 150 -28.11 25.36 20.05
CA SER A 150 -29.35 26.16 20.09
C SER A 150 -29.33 27.32 19.09
N GLY A 151 -30.36 27.42 18.25
CA GLY A 151 -30.49 28.47 17.23
C GLY A 151 -29.64 28.27 15.97
N ALA A 152 -28.99 27.12 15.79
CA ALA A 152 -28.14 26.85 14.64
C ALA A 152 -28.89 26.82 13.29
N ASP A 153 -28.24 27.35 12.26
CA ASP A 153 -28.66 27.31 10.85
C ASP A 153 -28.62 25.90 10.23
N THR A 154 -27.98 24.94 10.89
CA THR A 154 -28.00 23.52 10.53
C THR A 154 -29.33 22.82 10.88
N ILE A 155 -30.06 23.27 11.90
CA ILE A 155 -31.29 22.61 12.39
C ILE A 155 -32.38 22.50 11.31
N PRO A 156 -32.71 23.56 10.53
CA PRO A 156 -33.66 23.45 9.42
C PRO A 156 -33.21 22.45 8.33
N ILE A 157 -31.91 22.35 8.09
CA ILE A 157 -31.33 21.47 7.07
C ILE A 157 -31.45 20.00 7.51
N VAL A 158 -31.09 19.69 8.78
CA VAL A 158 -31.27 18.36 9.38
C VAL A 158 -32.75 17.93 9.34
N ASN A 159 -33.67 18.82 9.69
CA ASN A 159 -35.11 18.54 9.61
C ASN A 159 -35.59 18.28 8.17
N SER A 160 -35.05 19.00 7.19
CA SER A 160 -35.39 18.84 5.77
C SER A 160 -34.86 17.53 5.18
N PHE A 161 -33.65 17.10 5.57
CA PHE A 161 -33.07 15.84 5.11
C PHE A 161 -33.67 14.61 5.81
N SER A 162 -33.93 14.68 7.12
CA SER A 162 -34.67 13.65 7.87
C SER A 162 -36.01 13.33 7.18
N SER A 163 -36.80 14.37 6.90
CA SER A 163 -38.14 14.24 6.31
C SER A 163 -38.16 14.00 4.80
N ASN A 164 -37.03 14.12 4.09
CA ASN A 164 -36.96 13.98 2.64
C ASN A 164 -35.61 13.40 2.16
N GLN A 165 -35.55 12.07 2.08
CA GLN A 165 -34.38 11.33 1.57
C GLN A 165 -34.00 11.71 0.13
N THR A 166 -34.95 12.07 -0.73
CA THR A 166 -34.65 12.53 -2.11
C THR A 166 -33.90 13.86 -2.07
N LEU A 167 -34.34 14.81 -1.23
CA LEU A 167 -33.65 16.09 -1.05
C LEU A 167 -32.25 15.89 -0.45
N PHE A 168 -32.10 14.98 0.52
CA PHE A 168 -30.79 14.57 1.02
C PHE A 168 -29.90 14.05 -0.12
N PHE A 169 -30.38 13.10 -0.92
CA PHE A 169 -29.61 12.48 -2.00
C PHE A 169 -29.19 13.48 -3.08
N GLU A 170 -30.06 14.37 -3.54
CA GLU A 170 -29.67 15.36 -4.58
C GLU A 170 -28.63 16.36 -4.05
N ASN A 171 -28.74 16.80 -2.80
CA ASN A 171 -27.71 17.64 -2.18
C ASN A 171 -26.41 16.85 -1.96
N PHE A 172 -26.48 15.56 -1.59
CA PHE A 172 -25.29 14.72 -1.37
C PHE A 172 -24.48 14.57 -2.66
N LYS A 173 -25.12 14.31 -3.80
CA LYS A 173 -24.46 14.29 -5.11
C LYS A 173 -23.77 15.62 -5.41
N ALA A 174 -24.48 16.74 -5.23
CA ALA A 174 -23.96 18.07 -5.53
C ALA A 174 -22.74 18.42 -4.68
N SER A 175 -22.80 18.17 -3.37
CA SER A 175 -21.68 18.41 -2.45
C SER A 175 -20.55 17.41 -2.60
N MET A 176 -20.81 16.15 -3.00
CA MET A 176 -19.75 15.18 -3.36
C MET A 176 -19.00 15.60 -4.64
N ILE A 177 -19.70 16.12 -5.66
CA ILE A 177 -19.06 16.68 -6.85
C ILE A 177 -18.27 17.95 -6.48
N LYS A 178 -18.85 18.84 -5.66
CA LYS A 178 -18.17 20.05 -5.19
C LYS A 178 -16.90 19.72 -4.40
N MET A 179 -16.98 18.78 -3.46
CA MET A 179 -15.84 18.29 -2.69
C MET A 179 -14.80 17.63 -3.61
N GLY A 180 -15.22 16.71 -4.48
CA GLY A 180 -14.36 15.96 -5.41
C GLY A 180 -13.60 16.82 -6.43
N ASN A 181 -13.86 18.12 -6.47
CA ASN A 181 -13.21 19.12 -7.31
C ASN A 181 -12.34 20.12 -6.50
N ILE A 182 -12.18 19.94 -5.18
CA ILE A 182 -11.26 20.73 -4.35
C ILE A 182 -9.82 20.40 -4.73
N GLY A 183 -9.00 21.42 -5.00
CA GLY A 183 -7.54 21.28 -5.17
C GLY A 183 -7.07 20.29 -6.25
N VAL A 184 -7.93 19.95 -7.22
CA VAL A 184 -7.62 18.91 -8.21
C VAL A 184 -6.45 19.30 -9.12
N LEU A 185 -5.47 18.41 -9.22
CA LEU A 185 -4.38 18.52 -10.18
C LEU A 185 -4.86 18.00 -11.55
N THR A 186 -4.49 18.67 -12.63
CA THR A 186 -4.85 18.31 -14.02
C THR A 186 -3.66 18.52 -14.96
N GLY A 187 -3.76 18.07 -16.22
CA GLY A 187 -2.76 18.37 -17.26
C GLY A 187 -1.34 17.89 -16.92
N SER A 188 -0.47 18.80 -16.50
CA SER A 188 0.92 18.56 -16.06
C SER A 188 1.20 18.98 -14.60
N GLN A 189 0.16 19.25 -13.79
CA GLN A 189 0.29 19.66 -12.39
C GLN A 189 0.61 18.49 -11.44
N GLY A 190 0.46 17.25 -11.92
CA GLY A 190 0.79 16.00 -11.27
C GLY A 190 0.94 14.89 -12.31
N GLU A 191 0.92 13.63 -11.90
CA GLU A 191 1.20 12.49 -12.79
C GLU A 191 0.04 11.48 -12.91
N ILE A 192 0.29 10.36 -13.61
CA ILE A 192 -0.48 9.13 -13.43
C ILE A 192 0.49 8.13 -12.77
N ARG A 193 0.30 7.84 -11.48
CA ARG A 193 1.10 6.82 -10.80
C ARG A 193 0.82 5.44 -11.42
N THR A 194 1.81 4.56 -11.45
CA THR A 194 1.60 3.15 -11.79
C THR A 194 1.06 2.34 -10.61
N GLN A 195 1.43 2.72 -9.38
CA GLN A 195 0.91 2.17 -8.12
C GLN A 195 0.52 3.32 -7.19
N CYS A 196 -0.65 3.26 -6.54
CA CYS A 196 -1.18 4.42 -5.82
C CYS A 196 -0.43 4.80 -4.54
N ASN A 197 0.46 3.94 -4.08
CA ASN A 197 1.26 4.12 -2.88
C ASN A 197 2.57 4.89 -3.10
N PHE A 198 3.04 5.10 -4.33
CA PHE A 198 4.32 5.76 -4.59
C PHE A 198 4.26 6.70 -5.79
N VAL A 199 4.91 7.86 -5.68
CA VAL A 199 5.25 8.71 -6.83
C VAL A 199 6.16 7.94 -7.78
N ASN A 200 5.93 8.00 -9.09
CA ASN A 200 6.75 7.27 -10.05
C ASN A 200 8.22 7.72 -9.93
N GLY A 201 9.12 6.77 -9.67
CA GLY A 201 10.55 7.02 -9.49
C GLY A 201 10.99 7.43 -8.07
N ASN A 202 10.11 7.47 -7.07
CA ASN A 202 10.44 7.83 -5.69
C ASN A 202 9.93 6.80 -4.65
N SER A 203 10.74 5.77 -4.38
CA SER A 203 10.37 4.60 -3.56
C SER A 203 11.28 4.46 -2.31
N SER A 204 10.86 5.04 -1.16
CA SER A 204 11.81 5.28 -0.04
C SER A 204 11.31 5.31 1.44
N GLY A 205 10.08 4.89 1.80
CA GLY A 205 9.60 4.47 3.16
C GLY A 205 9.63 5.41 4.43
N LEU A 206 8.71 5.18 5.41
CA LEU A 206 8.88 5.38 6.90
C LEU A 206 8.24 4.21 7.72
N ALA A 207 8.27 4.32 9.06
CA ALA A 207 8.00 3.34 10.13
C ALA A 207 7.12 3.98 11.26
N THR A 208 6.46 3.36 12.26
CA THR A 208 6.38 2.00 12.89
C THR A 208 5.24 2.05 13.99
N PRO A 209 5.08 1.18 15.04
CA PRO A 209 5.23 -0.29 15.23
C PRO A 209 4.08 -1.01 16.04
N ALA A 210 4.21 -2.34 16.23
CA ALA A 210 3.69 -3.19 17.35
C ALA A 210 2.20 -3.68 17.32
N THR A 211 1.80 -4.82 17.91
CA THR A 211 2.41 -5.77 18.89
C THR A 211 2.38 -7.28 18.45
N LYS A 212 2.76 -8.23 19.35
CA LYS A 212 3.01 -9.67 19.08
C LYS A 212 1.82 -10.63 19.33
N GLU A 213 1.74 -11.72 18.56
CA GLU A 213 1.60 -13.16 18.94
C GLU A 213 1.23 -14.00 17.68
N SER A 214 1.43 -15.31 17.53
CA SER A 214 2.36 -16.30 18.14
C SER A 214 2.67 -17.40 17.07
N SER A 215 3.35 -18.50 17.41
CA SER A 215 4.01 -19.40 16.42
C SER A 215 3.30 -20.73 16.11
N GLN A 216 2.90 -20.97 14.85
CA GLN A 216 2.98 -22.29 14.17
C GLN A 216 2.48 -22.27 12.69
N ASP A 217 3.22 -21.64 11.77
CA ASP A 217 3.13 -21.98 10.34
C ASP A 217 4.45 -21.61 9.61
N GLY A 218 4.55 -21.91 8.31
CA GLY A 218 5.76 -21.67 7.51
C GLY A 218 6.20 -20.20 7.47
N MET A 219 7.47 -19.96 7.81
CA MET A 219 8.15 -18.68 7.73
C MET A 219 9.61 -18.92 7.29
N GLY A 220 9.98 -18.44 6.10
CA GLY A 220 11.30 -18.62 5.52
C GLY A 220 11.34 -18.18 4.06
N CYS A 221 11.95 -18.98 3.17
CA CYS A 221 11.98 -18.71 1.73
C CYS A 221 10.68 -19.12 1.01
N ASP A 222 9.54 -18.78 1.60
CA ASP A 222 8.16 -19.02 1.11
C ASP A 222 7.50 -17.74 0.54
N ALA A 223 8.28 -16.65 0.48
CA ALA A 223 7.88 -15.32 0.02
C ALA A 223 6.69 -14.69 0.79
N SER A 224 6.57 -14.97 2.09
CA SER A 224 5.80 -14.16 3.05
C SER A 224 6.17 -12.67 2.98
N ILE A 225 7.47 -12.35 2.84
CA ILE A 225 8.00 -10.99 2.71
C ILE A 225 7.37 -10.16 1.57
N LEU A 226 6.82 -10.81 0.54
CA LEU A 226 6.17 -10.12 -0.56
C LEU A 226 4.73 -9.70 -0.23
N LEU A 227 4.09 -10.29 0.79
CA LEU A 227 2.71 -9.97 1.18
C LEU A 227 2.59 -8.54 1.68
N ASN A 228 1.62 -7.80 1.16
CA ASN A 228 1.25 -6.49 1.67
C ASN A 228 0.52 -6.62 3.01
N ASN A 229 0.50 -5.53 3.79
CA ASN A 229 -0.25 -5.48 5.04
C ASN A 229 -1.76 -5.49 4.74
N THR A 230 -2.54 -6.33 5.43
CA THR A 230 -3.99 -6.44 5.27
C THR A 230 -4.70 -6.50 6.62
N ALA A 231 -6.03 -6.62 6.62
CA ALA A 231 -6.81 -6.82 7.85
C ALA A 231 -6.48 -8.14 8.60
N THR A 232 -5.77 -9.09 7.97
CA THR A 232 -5.43 -10.40 8.55
C THR A 232 -3.95 -10.79 8.39
N ILE A 233 -3.10 -9.93 7.81
CA ILE A 233 -1.67 -10.20 7.56
C ILE A 233 -0.86 -8.98 7.99
N VAL A 234 0.04 -9.16 8.96
CA VAL A 234 0.99 -8.13 9.39
C VAL A 234 2.31 -8.31 8.65
N SER A 235 2.54 -7.46 7.64
CA SER A 235 3.61 -7.68 6.65
C SER A 235 5.02 -7.59 7.25
N GLU A 236 5.90 -8.50 6.84
CA GLU A 236 7.33 -8.45 7.18
C GLU A 236 8.06 -7.25 6.57
N GLN A 237 7.51 -6.61 5.53
CA GLN A 237 8.01 -5.34 4.99
C GLN A 237 8.02 -4.23 6.06
N GLN A 238 7.15 -4.36 7.07
CA GLN A 238 7.02 -3.41 8.17
C GLN A 238 7.98 -3.71 9.35
N ALA A 239 8.85 -4.71 9.26
CA ALA A 239 9.83 -5.02 10.31
C ALA A 239 10.98 -4.01 10.30
N LEU A 240 11.54 -3.66 11.47
CA LEU A 240 12.66 -2.73 11.64
C LEU A 240 13.87 -2.96 10.70
N PRO A 241 14.33 -4.20 10.40
CA PRO A 241 15.40 -4.43 9.43
C PRO A 241 14.98 -4.24 7.96
N ASN A 242 13.69 -4.31 7.65
CA ASN A 242 13.13 -4.37 6.30
C ASN A 242 12.50 -3.04 5.83
N ILE A 243 11.97 -2.30 6.79
CA ILE A 243 11.23 -1.06 6.56
C ILE A 243 12.18 0.01 6.03
N ASN A 244 11.85 0.55 4.85
CA ASN A 244 12.65 1.56 4.13
C ASN A 244 14.01 1.04 3.60
N SER A 245 14.31 -0.27 3.74
CA SER A 245 15.57 -0.89 3.28
C SER A 245 15.36 -1.83 2.09
N ILE A 246 14.29 -2.64 2.10
CA ILE A 246 13.95 -3.58 1.02
C ILE A 246 13.36 -2.84 -0.18
N ARG A 247 13.83 -3.21 -1.37
CA ARG A 247 13.46 -2.65 -2.68
C ARG A 247 13.35 -3.77 -3.72
N GLY A 248 12.70 -3.51 -4.86
CA GLY A 248 12.51 -4.51 -5.93
C GLY A 248 11.29 -5.43 -5.74
N LEU A 249 10.45 -5.18 -4.74
CA LEU A 249 9.17 -5.88 -4.55
C LEU A 249 8.24 -5.68 -5.77
N ASP A 250 8.30 -4.50 -6.35
CA ASP A 250 7.71 -4.09 -7.63
C ASP A 250 8.23 -4.95 -8.80
N VAL A 251 9.55 -5.12 -8.92
CA VAL A 251 10.18 -5.95 -9.98
C VAL A 251 9.75 -7.41 -9.87
N ILE A 252 9.66 -7.97 -8.66
CA ILE A 252 9.15 -9.34 -8.45
C ILE A 252 7.67 -9.46 -8.85
N ASN A 253 6.84 -8.45 -8.57
CA ASN A 253 5.45 -8.42 -9.05
C ASN A 253 5.36 -8.25 -10.57
N GLN A 254 6.26 -7.48 -11.22
CA GLN A 254 6.32 -7.37 -12.68
C GLN A 254 6.68 -8.71 -13.33
N ILE A 255 7.73 -9.39 -12.85
CA ILE A 255 8.10 -10.73 -13.32
C ILE A 255 6.94 -11.71 -13.14
N LYS A 256 6.18 -11.59 -12.04
CA LYS A 256 4.97 -12.40 -11.82
C LYS A 256 3.85 -12.10 -12.83
N THR A 257 3.59 -10.84 -13.18
CA THR A 257 2.59 -10.48 -14.19
C THR A 257 2.92 -11.09 -15.56
N GLU A 258 4.18 -10.99 -15.99
CA GLU A 258 4.63 -11.62 -17.25
C GLU A 258 4.51 -13.15 -17.20
N LEU A 259 4.86 -13.77 -16.08
CA LEU A 259 4.74 -15.23 -15.90
C LEU A 259 3.27 -15.70 -15.79
N GLU A 260 2.36 -14.94 -15.19
CA GLU A 260 0.93 -15.27 -15.20
C GLU A 260 0.30 -15.07 -16.59
N SER A 261 0.87 -14.20 -17.43
CA SER A 261 0.48 -14.07 -18.84
C SER A 261 0.94 -15.28 -19.67
N ALA A 262 2.18 -15.74 -19.47
CA ALA A 262 2.78 -16.85 -20.23
C ALA A 262 2.39 -18.26 -19.72
N CYS A 263 2.25 -18.44 -18.41
CA CYS A 263 1.92 -19.72 -17.76
C CYS A 263 1.08 -19.53 -16.46
N PRO A 264 -0.22 -19.15 -16.60
CA PRO A 264 -1.10 -18.82 -15.48
C PRO A 264 -1.13 -19.89 -14.37
N GLY A 265 -0.94 -19.47 -13.12
CA GLY A 265 -1.05 -20.31 -11.93
C GLY A 265 0.06 -21.36 -11.75
N ILE A 266 1.15 -21.31 -12.53
CA ILE A 266 2.22 -22.32 -12.48
C ILE A 266 3.38 -21.94 -11.54
N VAL A 267 3.89 -20.72 -11.62
CA VAL A 267 5.15 -20.33 -10.93
C VAL A 267 4.85 -19.56 -9.64
N SER A 268 5.35 -20.05 -8.50
CA SER A 268 5.21 -19.35 -7.21
C SER A 268 6.10 -18.11 -7.12
N CYS A 269 5.69 -17.13 -6.33
CA CYS A 269 6.52 -15.96 -6.07
C CYS A 269 7.75 -16.30 -5.22
N ALA A 270 7.70 -17.37 -4.43
CA ALA A 270 8.86 -17.96 -3.75
C ALA A 270 9.92 -18.49 -4.73
N ASP A 271 9.51 -19.13 -5.84
CA ASP A 271 10.43 -19.53 -6.91
C ASP A 271 10.91 -18.33 -7.73
N ILE A 272 10.06 -17.33 -8.00
CA ILE A 272 10.49 -16.08 -8.66
C ILE A 272 11.55 -15.36 -7.83
N LEU A 273 11.37 -15.21 -6.52
CA LEU A 273 12.29 -14.49 -5.64
C LEU A 273 13.67 -15.18 -5.58
N THR A 274 13.71 -16.51 -5.55
CA THR A 274 14.96 -17.28 -5.52
C THR A 274 15.65 -17.35 -6.89
N LEU A 275 14.89 -17.38 -7.99
CA LEU A 275 15.43 -17.20 -9.35
C LEU A 275 15.97 -15.78 -9.57
N ALA A 276 15.26 -14.75 -9.12
CA ALA A 276 15.69 -13.36 -9.24
C ALA A 276 17.01 -13.12 -8.50
N ALA A 277 17.18 -13.65 -7.27
CA ALA A 277 18.45 -13.58 -6.55
C ALA A 277 19.61 -14.26 -7.32
N GLN A 278 19.34 -15.41 -7.95
CA GLN A 278 20.32 -16.13 -8.77
C GLN A 278 20.67 -15.41 -10.07
N VAL A 279 19.71 -14.76 -10.72
CA VAL A 279 19.94 -13.96 -11.94
C VAL A 279 20.68 -12.66 -11.60
N SER A 280 20.30 -11.97 -10.52
CA SER A 280 21.02 -10.79 -10.02
C SER A 280 22.47 -11.10 -9.67
N SER A 281 22.74 -12.28 -9.10
CA SER A 281 24.12 -12.72 -8.85
C SER A 281 24.93 -12.85 -10.14
N LEU A 282 24.36 -13.46 -11.20
CA LEU A 282 25.00 -13.52 -12.52
C LEU A 282 25.22 -12.14 -13.15
N LEU A 283 24.23 -11.25 -13.08
CA LEU A 283 24.32 -9.89 -13.64
C LEU A 283 25.36 -9.03 -12.92
N ALA A 284 25.64 -9.31 -11.64
CA ALA A 284 26.73 -8.72 -10.87
C ALA A 284 28.08 -9.47 -11.03
N HIS A 285 28.26 -10.30 -12.06
CA HIS A 285 29.45 -11.14 -12.31
C HIS A 285 29.74 -12.26 -11.29
N GLY A 286 28.78 -12.55 -10.41
CA GLY A 286 28.85 -13.61 -9.40
C GLY A 286 28.53 -15.03 -9.89
N PRO A 287 28.52 -16.02 -9.00
CA PRO A 287 28.45 -17.44 -9.35
C PRO A 287 27.04 -17.93 -9.72
N TYR A 288 26.92 -18.72 -10.79
CA TYR A 288 25.68 -19.46 -11.09
C TYR A 288 25.44 -20.64 -10.13
N TRP A 289 24.23 -20.73 -9.58
CA TRP A 289 23.70 -21.95 -8.98
C TRP A 289 22.38 -22.38 -9.61
N LYS A 290 22.08 -23.68 -9.58
CA LYS A 290 20.77 -24.18 -9.99
C LYS A 290 19.82 -24.03 -8.80
N VAL A 291 18.82 -23.18 -8.95
CA VAL A 291 17.73 -23.05 -7.97
C VAL A 291 16.87 -24.33 -8.01
N PRO A 292 16.64 -25.03 -6.88
CA PRO A 292 15.58 -26.04 -6.79
C PRO A 292 14.24 -25.33 -6.89
N LEU A 293 13.31 -25.80 -7.73
CA LEU A 293 11.99 -25.18 -7.95
C LEU A 293 10.86 -26.09 -7.46
N GLY A 294 9.64 -25.56 -7.40
CA GLY A 294 8.45 -26.22 -6.86
C GLY A 294 8.05 -25.70 -5.47
N ARG A 295 8.49 -24.50 -5.08
CA ARG A 295 8.02 -23.85 -3.85
C ARG A 295 6.55 -23.46 -4.00
N ARG A 296 5.91 -23.32 -2.85
CA ARG A 296 4.60 -22.69 -2.68
C ARG A 296 4.77 -21.37 -1.94
N ASP A 297 3.84 -20.47 -2.20
CA ASP A 297 3.72 -19.18 -1.54
C ASP A 297 3.05 -19.31 -0.17
N SER A 298 3.55 -18.57 0.83
CA SER A 298 2.91 -18.51 2.15
C SER A 298 1.57 -17.77 2.13
N LEU A 299 0.67 -18.20 3.01
CA LEU A 299 -0.66 -17.63 3.23
C LEU A 299 -0.65 -16.55 4.33
N THR A 300 0.51 -16.28 4.94
CA THR A 300 0.70 -15.35 6.06
C THR A 300 2.11 -14.76 6.06
N ALA A 301 2.34 -13.73 6.88
CA ALA A 301 3.63 -13.11 7.11
C ALA A 301 3.81 -12.77 8.59
N ASN A 302 5.06 -12.68 9.05
CA ASN A 302 5.37 -12.45 10.46
C ASN A 302 6.44 -11.37 10.70
N GLN A 303 5.99 -10.10 10.67
CA GLN A 303 6.78 -8.94 11.10
C GLN A 303 7.49 -9.14 12.46
N THR A 304 6.85 -9.84 13.40
CA THR A 304 7.41 -10.12 14.73
C THR A 304 8.63 -11.05 14.64
N LEU A 305 8.61 -12.07 13.77
CA LEU A 305 9.76 -12.98 13.60
C LEU A 305 10.89 -12.33 12.78
N ALA A 306 10.55 -11.56 11.74
CA ALA A 306 11.54 -10.77 10.99
C ALA A 306 12.32 -9.80 11.89
N ASN A 307 11.63 -9.14 12.84
CA ASN A 307 12.24 -8.30 13.87
C ASN A 307 13.17 -9.04 14.87
N GLN A 308 13.12 -10.38 14.93
CA GLN A 308 13.89 -11.20 15.89
C GLN A 308 15.02 -12.00 15.23
N ASN A 309 14.79 -12.52 14.02
CA ASN A 309 15.72 -13.46 13.37
C ASN A 309 16.72 -12.79 12.42
N LEU A 310 16.44 -11.58 11.91
CA LEU A 310 17.33 -10.89 10.98
C LEU A 310 18.51 -10.22 11.73
N PRO A 311 19.78 -10.52 11.39
CA PRO A 311 20.93 -9.95 12.09
C PRO A 311 21.03 -8.43 11.94
N ALA A 312 21.31 -7.72 13.05
CA ALA A 312 21.49 -6.27 13.03
C ALA A 312 22.93 -5.88 12.63
N PRO A 313 23.15 -4.71 12.00
CA PRO A 313 24.47 -4.24 11.54
C PRO A 313 25.51 -3.99 12.67
N PHE A 314 25.06 -4.01 13.91
CA PHE A 314 25.84 -3.83 15.14
C PHE A 314 25.95 -5.11 16.00
N PHE A 315 25.58 -6.28 15.45
CA PHE A 315 25.81 -7.56 16.13
C PHE A 315 27.31 -7.89 16.17
N ASN A 316 27.79 -8.33 17.34
CA ASN A 316 29.10 -8.96 17.49
C ASN A 316 29.08 -10.41 16.96
N LEU A 317 30.27 -11.01 16.82
CA LEU A 317 30.39 -12.36 16.24
C LEU A 317 29.57 -13.44 16.98
N THR A 318 29.43 -13.35 18.30
CA THR A 318 28.61 -14.31 19.08
C THR A 318 27.14 -14.22 18.68
N LEU A 319 26.59 -13.02 18.52
CA LEU A 319 25.21 -12.81 18.09
C LEU A 319 25.01 -13.22 16.62
N LEU A 320 25.98 -12.94 15.74
CA LEU A 320 25.94 -13.38 14.34
C LEU A 320 25.91 -14.91 14.23
N LYS A 321 26.80 -15.61 14.91
CA LYS A 321 26.85 -17.08 14.91
C LYS A 321 25.59 -17.70 15.52
N ALA A 322 25.03 -17.08 16.57
CA ALA A 322 23.75 -17.52 17.15
C ALA A 322 22.58 -17.34 16.16
N ALA A 323 22.49 -16.21 15.47
CA ALA A 323 21.42 -15.94 14.51
C ALA A 323 21.46 -16.91 13.31
N PHE A 324 22.65 -17.18 12.76
CA PHE A 324 22.80 -18.15 11.66
C PHE A 324 22.54 -19.59 12.12
N ALA A 325 23.06 -20.00 13.30
CA ALA A 325 22.80 -21.33 13.85
C ALA A 325 21.31 -21.57 14.13
N ALA A 326 20.56 -20.53 14.53
CA ALA A 326 19.10 -20.60 14.70
C ALA A 326 18.34 -20.86 13.38
N GLN A 327 18.95 -20.58 12.23
CA GLN A 327 18.43 -20.93 10.89
C GLN A 327 19.03 -22.23 10.32
N GLY A 328 19.81 -22.98 11.11
CA GLY A 328 20.50 -24.20 10.66
C GLY A 328 21.73 -23.95 9.77
N LEU A 329 22.29 -22.73 9.79
CA LEU A 329 23.46 -22.32 9.02
C LEU A 329 24.73 -22.33 9.89
N ASP A 330 25.85 -22.77 9.31
CA ASP A 330 27.13 -22.95 10.01
C ASP A 330 28.09 -21.73 9.91
N THR A 331 29.28 -21.79 10.53
CA THR A 331 30.24 -20.68 10.47
C THR A 331 30.74 -20.37 9.05
N VAL A 332 30.80 -21.37 8.16
CA VAL A 332 31.16 -21.16 6.75
C VAL A 332 30.02 -20.46 6.02
N ASP A 333 28.77 -20.83 6.32
CA ASP A 333 27.59 -20.15 5.76
C ASP A 333 27.50 -18.70 6.18
N LEU A 334 27.77 -18.38 7.46
CA LEU A 334 27.86 -17.00 7.95
C LEU A 334 28.86 -16.20 7.13
N VAL A 335 30.12 -16.64 7.08
CA VAL A 335 31.18 -15.89 6.40
C VAL A 335 30.91 -15.81 4.89
N ALA A 336 30.38 -16.87 4.27
CA ALA A 336 30.05 -16.87 2.85
C ALA A 336 28.89 -15.93 2.52
N LEU A 337 27.76 -16.02 3.23
CA LEU A 337 26.56 -15.21 2.93
C LEU A 337 26.78 -13.73 3.23
N SER A 338 27.56 -13.38 4.26
CA SER A 338 28.01 -12.00 4.48
C SER A 338 28.82 -11.42 3.31
N GLY A 339 29.45 -12.27 2.49
CA GLY A 339 30.08 -11.88 1.22
C GLY A 339 29.14 -11.24 0.19
N ALA A 340 27.81 -11.31 0.38
CA ALA A 340 26.86 -10.53 -0.43
C ALA A 340 27.08 -9.00 -0.29
N HIS A 341 27.66 -8.53 0.82
CA HIS A 341 28.05 -7.14 1.02
C HIS A 341 29.27 -6.70 0.18
N THR A 342 29.78 -7.53 -0.74
CA THR A 342 30.80 -7.07 -1.71
C THR A 342 30.26 -6.08 -2.76
N PHE A 343 28.94 -5.89 -2.85
CA PHE A 343 28.32 -4.90 -3.75
C PHE A 343 27.15 -4.18 -3.08
N GLY A 344 26.79 -3.01 -3.60
CA GLY A 344 25.68 -2.19 -3.11
C GLY A 344 26.06 -1.16 -2.03
N ARG A 345 25.05 -0.56 -1.41
CA ARG A 345 25.19 0.57 -0.48
C ARG A 345 24.34 0.42 0.78
N SER A 346 24.84 0.98 1.89
CA SER A 346 24.15 1.11 3.17
C SER A 346 23.88 2.57 3.51
N HIS A 347 22.78 2.84 4.21
CA HIS A 347 22.49 4.17 4.77
C HIS A 347 23.38 4.46 5.98
N CYS A 348 23.91 5.69 6.05
CA CYS A 348 24.74 6.17 7.14
C CYS A 348 24.15 5.92 8.54
N SER A 349 22.82 5.98 8.67
CA SER A 349 22.09 5.67 9.92
C SER A 349 22.42 4.29 10.52
N LEU A 350 22.72 3.29 9.68
CA LEU A 350 22.98 1.91 10.11
C LEU A 350 24.39 1.71 10.71
N PHE A 351 25.33 2.64 10.47
CA PHE A 351 26.71 2.56 10.96
C PHE A 351 27.25 3.87 11.57
N ALA A 352 26.44 4.93 11.70
CA ALA A 352 26.85 6.21 12.29
C ALA A 352 27.45 6.07 13.69
N ASN A 353 26.89 5.20 14.55
CA ASN A 353 27.45 4.89 15.86
C ASN A 353 28.90 4.40 15.76
N ARG A 354 29.23 3.57 14.76
CA ARG A 354 30.59 3.06 14.52
C ARG A 354 31.58 4.17 14.17
N LEU A 355 31.12 5.25 13.52
CA LEU A 355 31.94 6.40 13.14
C LEU A 355 32.13 7.43 14.28
N TYR A 356 31.24 7.49 15.27
CA TYR A 356 31.17 8.62 16.21
C TYR A 356 31.04 8.23 17.69
N ASN A 357 30.33 7.15 18.02
CA ASN A 357 29.98 6.77 19.40
C ASN A 357 29.89 5.25 19.58
N PHE A 358 30.96 4.54 19.20
CA PHE A 358 31.01 3.09 19.23
C PHE A 358 30.85 2.58 20.65
N SER A 359 29.87 1.70 20.88
CA SER A 359 29.52 1.17 22.21
C SER A 359 29.34 2.23 23.31
N GLY A 360 28.87 3.43 22.95
CA GLY A 360 28.64 4.53 23.90
C GLY A 360 29.90 5.26 24.40
N THR A 361 31.07 5.01 23.79
CA THR A 361 32.37 5.52 24.27
C THR A 361 32.69 6.98 23.89
N GLY A 362 31.83 7.64 23.12
CA GLY A 362 32.10 8.95 22.52
C GLY A 362 33.25 8.94 21.48
N LYS A 363 33.63 7.77 20.98
CA LYS A 363 34.78 7.54 20.09
C LYS A 363 34.38 6.65 18.90
N PRO A 364 35.12 6.70 17.77
CA PRO A 364 34.95 5.72 16.69
C PRO A 364 35.38 4.31 17.12
N ASP A 365 34.94 3.32 16.35
CA ASP A 365 35.33 1.92 16.48
C ASP A 365 36.85 1.72 16.29
N PRO A 366 37.59 1.11 17.25
CA PRO A 366 39.03 0.85 17.13
C PRO A 366 39.39 -0.26 16.11
N THR A 367 38.39 -0.99 15.59
CA THR A 367 38.56 -1.97 14.50
C THR A 367 38.46 -1.35 13.11
N LEU A 368 38.07 -0.08 12.98
CA LEU A 368 37.97 0.64 11.70
C LEU A 368 39.29 1.36 11.34
N ASP A 369 39.70 1.27 10.07
CA ASP A 369 40.85 2.04 9.54
C ASP A 369 40.65 3.55 9.73
N THR A 370 41.70 4.25 10.16
CA THR A 370 41.64 5.69 10.47
C THR A 370 41.53 6.55 9.22
N SER A 371 42.04 6.10 8.07
CA SER A 371 41.89 6.81 6.80
C SER A 371 40.49 6.63 6.22
N TYR A 372 39.97 5.39 6.25
CA TYR A 372 38.61 5.09 5.83
C TYR A 372 37.56 5.74 6.75
N LEU A 373 37.79 5.80 8.07
CA LEU A 373 36.98 6.59 9.00
C LEU A 373 36.88 8.06 8.57
N GLN A 374 37.99 8.69 8.13
CA GLN A 374 37.96 10.07 7.64
C GLN A 374 37.20 10.22 6.32
N GLN A 375 37.18 9.19 5.47
CA GLN A 375 36.37 9.16 4.24
C GLN A 375 34.87 8.99 4.58
N LEU A 376 34.52 8.00 5.41
CA LEU A 376 33.16 7.76 5.86
C LEU A 376 32.58 8.95 6.64
N ARG A 377 33.37 9.67 7.44
CA ARG A 377 32.93 10.92 8.11
C ARG A 377 32.70 12.11 7.16
N LYS A 378 33.25 12.08 5.94
CA LYS A 378 32.92 13.04 4.87
C LYS A 378 31.63 12.66 4.14
N ILE A 379 31.37 11.36 3.98
CA ILE A 379 30.14 10.82 3.37
C ILE A 379 28.95 10.92 4.34
N CYS A 380 29.17 10.67 5.63
CA CYS A 380 28.18 10.63 6.70
C CYS A 380 28.42 11.71 7.78
N PRO A 381 28.50 13.01 7.44
CA PRO A 381 28.82 14.05 8.41
C PRO A 381 27.80 14.07 9.54
N ASN A 382 28.28 14.04 10.79
CA ASN A 382 27.50 13.94 12.02
C ASN A 382 26.50 12.77 12.04
N GLY A 383 26.74 11.71 11.25
CA GLY A 383 25.84 10.57 11.11
C GLY A 383 24.62 10.81 10.22
N GLY A 384 24.63 11.88 9.38
CA GLY A 384 23.50 12.33 8.56
C GLY A 384 22.74 11.17 7.87
N PRO A 385 21.43 11.02 8.11
CA PRO A 385 20.77 9.71 8.04
C PRO A 385 20.62 9.14 6.63
N ASN A 386 20.38 9.99 5.64
CA ASN A 386 19.94 9.55 4.31
C ASN A 386 21.08 9.30 3.32
N ASN A 387 22.32 9.70 3.65
CA ASN A 387 23.47 9.49 2.77
C ASN A 387 23.82 8.00 2.66
N LEU A 388 24.37 7.61 1.51
CA LEU A 388 24.74 6.23 1.20
C LEU A 388 26.27 6.08 1.15
N ALA A 389 26.79 5.01 1.75
CA ALA A 389 28.16 4.54 1.54
C ALA A 389 28.15 3.15 0.90
N ASN A 390 29.11 2.86 0.03
CA ASN A 390 29.27 1.52 -0.55
C ASN A 390 29.71 0.54 0.55
N PHE A 391 29.17 -0.68 0.55
CA PHE A 391 29.65 -1.73 1.44
C PHE A 391 31.10 -2.13 1.12
N ASP A 392 31.40 -2.27 -0.18
CA ASP A 392 32.76 -2.41 -0.69
C ASP A 392 33.28 -1.06 -1.23
N PRO A 393 34.34 -0.47 -0.64
CA PRO A 393 34.94 0.77 -1.13
C PRO A 393 35.86 0.60 -2.35
N THR A 394 36.06 -0.62 -2.84
CA THR A 394 37.01 -0.99 -3.92
C THR A 394 36.28 -1.43 -5.19
N THR A 395 35.30 -2.33 -5.11
CA THR A 395 34.49 -2.83 -6.26
C THR A 395 32.97 -2.79 -5.98
N PRO A 396 32.39 -1.59 -5.74
CA PRO A 396 31.04 -1.42 -5.17
C PRO A 396 29.84 -1.96 -5.97
N ASP A 397 30.05 -2.36 -7.22
CA ASP A 397 29.01 -2.82 -8.15
C ASP A 397 29.32 -4.22 -8.74
N THR A 398 30.29 -4.95 -8.15
CA THR A 398 30.71 -6.28 -8.62
C THR A 398 30.62 -7.30 -7.49
N LEU A 399 30.06 -8.48 -7.78
CA LEU A 399 30.05 -9.61 -6.84
C LEU A 399 31.37 -10.38 -6.94
N ASP A 400 32.41 -9.89 -6.26
CA ASP A 400 33.73 -10.51 -6.17
C ASP A 400 34.15 -10.81 -4.71
N ASN A 401 35.45 -10.92 -4.41
CA ASN A 401 35.96 -11.26 -3.08
C ASN A 401 36.69 -10.09 -2.36
N ASN A 402 36.68 -8.88 -2.90
CA ASN A 402 37.28 -7.70 -2.28
C ASN A 402 36.68 -7.39 -0.91
N TYR A 403 35.41 -7.75 -0.65
CA TYR A 403 34.81 -7.64 0.68
C TYR A 403 35.74 -8.20 1.77
N TYR A 404 36.28 -9.39 1.57
CA TYR A 404 37.18 -10.05 2.53
C TYR A 404 38.55 -9.37 2.62
N SER A 405 39.07 -8.88 1.50
CA SER A 405 40.30 -8.08 1.44
C SER A 405 40.13 -6.75 2.19
N ASN A 406 38.96 -6.12 2.08
CA ASN A 406 38.58 -4.92 2.83
C ASN A 406 38.49 -5.24 4.35
N LEU A 407 37.91 -6.38 4.76
CA LEU A 407 37.91 -6.78 6.18
C LEU A 407 39.33 -6.92 6.73
N GLN A 408 40.26 -7.51 5.97
CA GLN A 408 41.66 -7.68 6.39
C GLN A 408 42.36 -6.34 6.64
N VAL A 409 42.06 -5.31 5.83
CA VAL A 409 42.61 -3.94 6.00
C VAL A 409 41.70 -3.01 6.81
N LYS A 410 40.82 -3.56 7.66
CA LYS A 410 39.94 -2.80 8.57
C LYS A 410 38.92 -1.87 7.89
N LYS A 411 38.46 -2.25 6.69
CA LYS A 411 37.51 -1.50 5.84
C LYS A 411 36.15 -2.17 5.63
N GLY A 412 35.75 -3.15 6.44
CA GLY A 412 34.34 -3.53 6.52
C GLY A 412 33.50 -2.30 6.89
N LEU A 413 32.30 -2.15 6.32
CA LEU A 413 31.46 -0.96 6.55
C LEU A 413 30.70 -1.06 7.88
N LEU A 414 29.95 -2.15 8.07
CA LEU A 414 29.22 -2.42 9.30
C LEU A 414 30.16 -2.94 10.40
N GLN A 415 29.70 -2.92 11.65
CA GLN A 415 30.42 -3.62 12.72
C GLN A 415 30.35 -5.14 12.48
N SER A 416 29.15 -5.65 12.16
CA SER A 416 28.91 -7.08 11.93
C SER A 416 29.84 -7.68 10.85
N ASP A 417 30.16 -6.91 9.81
CA ASP A 417 31.15 -7.28 8.80
C ASP A 417 32.56 -7.41 9.40
N GLN A 418 33.01 -6.36 10.10
CA GLN A 418 34.38 -6.28 10.61
C GLN A 418 34.67 -7.29 11.72
N GLU A 419 33.66 -7.67 12.53
CA GLU A 419 33.75 -8.70 13.57
C GLU A 419 34.18 -10.06 12.99
N LEU A 420 33.78 -10.41 11.74
CA LEU A 420 34.20 -11.66 11.07
C LEU A 420 35.73 -11.82 10.96
N PHE A 421 36.48 -10.72 10.98
CA PHE A 421 37.95 -10.73 10.94
C PHE A 421 38.62 -10.16 12.21
N SER A 422 37.93 -9.29 12.96
CA SER A 422 38.53 -8.52 14.07
C SER A 422 38.17 -9.01 15.46
N THR A 423 37.24 -9.97 15.64
CA THR A 423 37.08 -10.66 16.92
C THR A 423 38.32 -11.55 17.19
N PRO A 424 39.12 -11.33 18.26
CA PRO A 424 40.36 -12.08 18.47
C PRO A 424 40.15 -13.58 18.64
N GLY A 425 40.94 -14.40 17.93
CA GLY A 425 40.90 -15.86 18.03
C GLY A 425 39.70 -16.52 17.34
N ALA A 426 38.90 -15.78 16.57
CA ALA A 426 37.73 -16.31 15.88
C ALA A 426 38.07 -17.31 14.76
N ASP A 427 37.27 -18.37 14.65
CA ASP A 427 37.34 -19.38 13.59
C ASP A 427 37.09 -18.79 12.19
N THR A 428 36.24 -17.77 12.11
CA THR A 428 35.93 -16.99 10.89
C THR A 428 37.16 -16.39 10.22
N ILE A 429 38.21 -16.01 10.97
CA ILE A 429 39.45 -15.41 10.43
C ILE A 429 40.09 -16.32 9.37
N SER A 430 40.08 -17.64 9.61
CA SER A 430 40.64 -18.62 8.67
C SER A 430 39.85 -18.67 7.35
N ILE A 431 38.53 -18.47 7.41
CA ILE A 431 37.60 -18.51 6.29
C ILE A 431 37.71 -17.22 5.49
N VAL A 432 37.73 -16.05 6.16
CA VAL A 432 37.95 -14.72 5.54
C VAL A 432 39.28 -14.69 4.79
N ASN A 433 40.37 -15.17 5.40
CA ASN A 433 41.67 -15.26 4.73
C ASN A 433 41.63 -16.14 3.48
N LYS A 434 40.91 -17.27 3.54
CA LYS A 434 40.75 -18.19 2.42
C LYS A 434 39.91 -17.59 1.29
N PHE A 435 38.85 -16.85 1.60
CA PHE A 435 37.98 -16.22 0.61
C PHE A 435 38.61 -14.99 -0.03
N SER A 436 39.35 -14.16 0.72
CA SER A 436 40.16 -13.06 0.17
C SER A 436 41.24 -13.56 -0.80
N SER A 437 41.94 -14.65 -0.46
CA SER A 437 43.00 -15.22 -1.32
C SER A 437 42.49 -16.10 -2.48
N ASN A 438 41.23 -16.52 -2.47
CA ASN A 438 40.67 -17.38 -3.51
C ASN A 438 39.16 -17.13 -3.78
N GLN A 439 38.87 -16.32 -4.80
CA GLN A 439 37.51 -16.06 -5.28
C GLN A 439 36.74 -17.32 -5.69
N HIS A 440 37.42 -18.36 -6.22
CA HIS A 440 36.75 -19.62 -6.56
C HIS A 440 36.29 -20.39 -5.31
N ASP A 441 37.08 -20.40 -4.24
CA ASP A 441 36.64 -20.98 -2.96
C ASP A 441 35.52 -20.13 -2.32
N PHE A 442 35.57 -18.80 -2.41
CA PHE A 442 34.44 -17.95 -2.00
C PHE A 442 33.17 -18.32 -2.76
N PHE A 443 33.18 -18.21 -4.09
CA PHE A 443 32.04 -18.49 -4.97
C PHE A 443 31.46 -19.89 -4.77
N LYS A 444 32.32 -20.90 -4.59
CA LYS A 444 31.91 -22.29 -4.29
C LYS A 444 31.10 -22.38 -2.99
N ASN A 445 31.54 -21.69 -1.93
CA ASN A 445 30.81 -21.72 -0.66
C ASN A 445 29.59 -20.81 -0.70
N PHE A 446 29.67 -19.59 -1.25
CA PHE A 446 28.53 -18.70 -1.47
C PHE A 446 27.36 -19.43 -2.15
N LYS A 447 27.64 -20.15 -3.24
CA LYS A 447 26.69 -21.02 -3.94
C LYS A 447 26.03 -22.05 -3.02
N ASN A 448 26.83 -22.78 -2.24
CA ASN A 448 26.30 -23.83 -1.35
C ASN A 448 25.44 -23.23 -0.23
N SER A 449 25.86 -22.12 0.34
CA SER A 449 25.16 -21.42 1.42
C SER A 449 23.91 -20.70 0.92
N MET A 450 23.90 -20.15 -0.30
CA MET A 450 22.69 -19.66 -0.97
C MET A 450 21.66 -20.78 -1.25
N ILE A 451 22.13 -21.99 -1.59
CA ILE A 451 21.24 -23.17 -1.73
C ILE A 451 20.68 -23.60 -0.36
N LYS A 452 21.51 -23.65 0.70
CA LYS A 452 21.03 -23.92 2.07
C LYS A 452 19.98 -22.88 2.49
N MET A 453 20.32 -21.60 2.39
CA MET A 453 19.48 -20.49 2.81
C MET A 453 18.16 -20.44 2.03
N GLY A 454 18.21 -20.57 0.69
CA GLY A 454 17.03 -20.62 -0.18
C GLY A 454 16.11 -21.84 0.01
N ASN A 455 16.45 -22.76 0.92
CA ASN A 455 15.66 -23.91 1.32
C ASN A 455 15.17 -23.84 2.79
N ILE A 456 15.47 -22.77 3.54
CA ILE A 456 14.93 -22.55 4.89
C ILE A 456 13.41 -22.33 4.78
N GLY A 457 12.63 -23.05 5.60
CA GLY A 457 11.19 -22.83 5.77
C GLY A 457 10.31 -23.08 4.54
N VAL A 458 10.85 -23.58 3.42
CA VAL A 458 10.15 -23.64 2.13
C VAL A 458 8.87 -24.48 2.17
N LEU A 459 7.76 -23.87 1.72
CA LEU A 459 6.48 -24.56 1.54
C LEU A 459 6.46 -25.33 0.22
N THR A 460 5.83 -26.50 0.21
CA THR A 460 5.79 -27.43 -0.93
C THR A 460 4.50 -28.28 -0.95
N GLY A 461 4.20 -28.90 -2.09
CA GLY A 461 3.09 -29.85 -2.22
C GLY A 461 1.71 -29.19 -2.10
N LYS A 462 1.01 -29.43 -0.98
CA LYS A 462 -0.28 -28.81 -0.63
C LYS A 462 -0.18 -27.75 0.50
N LYS A 463 1.02 -27.45 1.00
CA LYS A 463 1.24 -26.37 1.98
C LYS A 463 1.51 -25.08 1.22
N GLY A 464 0.81 -23.99 1.53
CA GLY A 464 0.85 -22.78 0.70
C GLY A 464 0.19 -22.95 -0.68
N GLU A 465 0.34 -21.95 -1.55
CA GLU A 465 -0.34 -21.90 -2.86
C GLU A 465 0.58 -21.46 -4.02
N ILE A 466 0.01 -21.17 -5.20
CA ILE A 466 0.63 -20.27 -6.19
C ILE A 466 -0.22 -19.01 -6.21
N ARG A 467 0.29 -17.89 -5.66
CA ARG A 467 -0.43 -16.60 -5.73
C ARG A 467 -0.56 -16.15 -7.18
N LYS A 468 -1.60 -15.40 -7.53
CA LYS A 468 -1.65 -14.69 -8.83
C LYS A 468 -0.88 -13.36 -8.81
N HIS A 469 -0.83 -12.69 -7.67
CA HIS A 469 -0.03 -11.48 -7.46
C HIS A 469 0.78 -11.64 -6.17
N CYS A 470 2.08 -11.33 -6.18
CA CYS A 470 2.97 -11.69 -5.06
C CYS A 470 2.66 -10.94 -3.76
N ASN A 471 1.93 -9.83 -3.85
CA ASN A 471 1.47 -9.03 -2.73
C ASN A 471 0.22 -9.57 -2.01
N PHE A 472 -0.52 -10.53 -2.58
CA PHE A 472 -1.80 -10.98 -2.01
C PHE A 472 -2.02 -12.50 -2.08
N VAL A 473 -2.58 -13.07 -1.01
CA VAL A 473 -3.11 -14.43 -0.95
C VAL A 473 -4.34 -14.55 -1.87
N ASN A 474 -4.49 -15.65 -2.60
CA ASN A 474 -5.66 -15.85 -3.46
C ASN A 474 -6.94 -16.02 -2.61
N LYS A 475 -8.07 -15.56 -3.14
CA LYS A 475 -9.38 -15.86 -2.55
C LYS A 475 -9.69 -17.35 -2.75
N LYS A 476 -10.01 -18.06 -1.67
CA LYS A 476 -10.61 -19.40 -1.75
C LYS A 476 -11.96 -19.27 -2.48
N SER A 477 -12.05 -19.80 -3.69
CA SER A 477 -13.33 -20.06 -4.36
C SER A 477 -14.13 -21.07 -3.53
N ALA A 478 -15.40 -20.80 -3.26
CA ALA A 478 -16.29 -21.80 -2.70
C ALA A 478 -16.42 -22.94 -3.72
N GLU A 479 -16.14 -24.18 -3.30
CA GLU A 479 -16.26 -25.36 -4.13
C GLU A 479 -17.75 -25.63 -4.39
N VAL A 480 -18.17 -25.41 -5.63
CA VAL A 480 -19.52 -25.77 -6.10
C VAL A 480 -19.45 -27.22 -6.56
N ASP A 481 -19.91 -28.13 -5.71
CA ASP A 481 -20.08 -29.55 -6.04
C ASP A 481 -21.15 -29.72 -7.12
N THR A 482 -20.74 -29.75 -8.39
CA THR A 482 -21.60 -30.08 -9.55
C THR A 482 -21.45 -31.53 -9.99
N ALA A 483 -21.52 -32.45 -9.03
CA ALA A 483 -21.59 -33.89 -9.28
C ALA A 483 -23.03 -34.38 -9.56
N SER A 484 -23.86 -33.60 -10.27
CA SER A 484 -25.12 -34.06 -10.86
C SER A 484 -25.72 -33.07 -11.89
N VAL A 485 -25.77 -33.50 -13.15
CA VAL A 485 -26.96 -33.71 -13.98
C VAL A 485 -26.45 -34.06 -15.38
N ALA A 486 -26.82 -35.23 -15.88
CA ALA A 486 -26.59 -35.61 -17.26
C ALA A 486 -27.90 -35.45 -18.05
N SER A 487 -27.83 -34.74 -19.16
CA SER A 487 -28.82 -34.80 -20.23
C SER A 487 -28.17 -34.28 -21.52
N GLU A 488 -27.86 -35.19 -22.43
CA GLU A 488 -27.65 -34.85 -23.83
C GLU A 488 -28.99 -34.43 -24.43
N GLU A 489 -29.01 -33.41 -25.29
CA GLU A 489 -29.80 -33.52 -26.52
C GLU A 489 -29.19 -32.66 -27.62
N SER A 490 -29.10 -33.23 -28.82
CA SER A 490 -28.48 -32.65 -30.00
C SER A 490 -29.54 -32.21 -31.00
N LEU A 491 -29.35 -31.06 -31.65
CA LEU A 491 -29.98 -30.80 -32.95
C LEU A 491 -29.01 -30.17 -33.95
N GLU A 492 -29.08 -30.71 -35.16
CA GLU A 492 -28.39 -30.35 -36.39
C GLU A 492 -29.10 -29.13 -37.06
N GLU A 493 -28.69 -28.50 -38.16
CA GLU A 493 -27.50 -28.57 -39.01
C GLU A 493 -27.30 -27.18 -39.69
N GLY A 494 -26.23 -26.94 -40.45
CA GLY A 494 -26.07 -25.65 -41.14
C GLY A 494 -24.77 -25.44 -41.93
N VAL A 495 -24.51 -26.25 -42.95
CA VAL A 495 -23.28 -26.17 -43.76
C VAL A 495 -23.28 -24.96 -44.71
N GLY A 496 -22.16 -24.23 -44.76
CA GLY A 496 -21.98 -23.05 -45.63
C GLY A 496 -20.52 -22.73 -45.97
N SER A 497 -19.82 -23.67 -46.61
CA SER A 497 -18.40 -23.50 -47.01
C SER A 497 -18.24 -22.82 -48.38
N SER A 498 -17.22 -21.98 -48.52
CA SER A 498 -16.66 -21.55 -49.82
C SER A 498 -15.20 -21.13 -49.66
N GLN A 499 -14.36 -21.50 -50.63
CA GLN A 499 -12.89 -21.51 -50.48
C GLN A 499 -12.14 -20.34 -51.13
N VAL A 500 -10.91 -20.15 -50.64
CA VAL A 500 -9.90 -19.17 -51.07
C VAL A 500 -9.30 -19.48 -52.46
N ILE A 501 -9.20 -18.43 -53.29
CA ILE A 501 -8.26 -18.22 -54.41
C ILE A 501 -8.18 -16.69 -54.69
N ILE A 502 -7.16 -16.04 -55.29
CA ILE A 502 -5.98 -16.49 -56.06
C ILE A 502 -4.68 -15.70 -55.64
N GLN A 503 -3.54 -16.39 -55.72
CA GLN A 503 -2.14 -15.95 -55.96
C GLN A 503 -1.65 -14.50 -55.71
N SER A 504 -0.68 -14.38 -54.78
CA SER A 504 0.73 -13.96 -54.99
C SER A 504 1.15 -13.23 -56.29
N THR A 505 1.89 -12.12 -56.13
CA THR A 505 3.10 -11.82 -56.95
C THR A 505 4.09 -10.92 -56.17
N ARG A 506 5.37 -10.89 -56.58
CA ARG A 506 6.46 -10.10 -55.94
C ARG A 506 6.88 -8.91 -56.82
N LYS A 507 7.25 -7.77 -56.22
CA LYS A 507 8.54 -7.06 -56.46
C LYS A 507 8.76 -5.84 -55.54
N MET A 508 9.97 -5.27 -55.61
CA MET A 508 10.53 -4.26 -54.71
C MET A 508 10.56 -2.84 -55.31
N SER A 509 10.77 -1.86 -54.42
CA SER A 509 11.50 -0.58 -54.59
C SER A 509 11.01 0.47 -55.60
N SER A 510 10.67 1.65 -55.08
CA SER A 510 11.34 2.93 -55.42
C SER A 510 11.17 3.94 -54.27
N LEU A 511 11.84 5.09 -54.31
CA LEU A 511 12.01 6.02 -53.18
C LEU A 511 11.47 7.44 -53.48
N SER A 512 11.21 8.19 -52.40
CA SER A 512 11.02 9.67 -52.34
C SER A 512 9.70 10.27 -52.84
N PHE A 513 9.00 10.98 -51.94
CA PHE A 513 8.36 12.31 -52.12
C PHE A 513 7.48 12.64 -50.89
N PHE A 514 8.08 12.97 -49.73
CA PHE A 514 7.31 13.12 -48.47
C PHE A 514 7.82 14.18 -47.47
N THR A 515 8.33 15.32 -47.96
CA THR A 515 8.98 16.36 -47.12
C THR A 515 8.24 17.69 -46.97
N VAL A 516 7.11 17.92 -47.66
CA VAL A 516 6.43 19.24 -47.67
C VAL A 516 5.15 19.29 -46.82
N LYS A 517 4.44 18.17 -46.63
CA LYS A 517 3.16 18.16 -45.89
C LYS A 517 3.29 18.18 -44.36
N VAL A 518 4.43 17.77 -43.79
CA VAL A 518 4.63 17.68 -42.33
C VAL A 518 4.80 19.08 -41.70
N ALA A 519 5.56 19.97 -42.36
CA ALA A 519 5.86 21.30 -41.83
C ALA A 519 4.60 22.17 -41.60
N LEU A 520 3.61 22.08 -42.51
CA LEU A 520 2.38 22.87 -42.40
C LEU A 520 1.46 22.38 -41.26
N PHE A 521 1.48 21.09 -40.94
CA PHE A 521 0.70 20.54 -39.83
C PHE A 521 1.29 20.95 -38.47
N MET A 522 2.62 20.97 -38.35
CA MET A 522 3.34 21.40 -37.14
C MET A 522 3.12 22.89 -36.81
N LEU A 523 2.92 23.74 -37.83
CA LEU A 523 2.70 25.18 -37.65
C LEU A 523 1.28 25.53 -37.15
N ILE A 524 0.27 24.71 -37.44
CA ILE A 524 -1.12 24.95 -36.99
C ILE A 524 -1.33 24.42 -35.56
N ALA A 525 -0.62 23.37 -35.17
CA ALA A 525 -0.64 22.85 -33.80
C ALA A 525 -0.05 23.81 -32.76
N ALA A 526 0.80 24.75 -33.18
CA ALA A 526 1.50 25.70 -32.30
C ALA A 526 0.69 26.95 -31.91
N SER A 527 -0.54 27.12 -32.42
CA SER A 527 -1.38 28.32 -32.22
C SER A 527 -2.74 28.04 -31.59
N LEU A 528 -2.96 26.85 -31.03
CA LEU A 528 -4.09 26.61 -30.13
C LEU A 528 -3.72 27.08 -28.73
N PRO A 529 -4.59 27.81 -28.00
CA PRO A 529 -4.37 28.04 -26.59
C PRO A 529 -4.39 26.69 -25.86
N PHE A 530 -3.49 26.51 -24.89
CA PHE A 530 -3.62 25.43 -23.92
C PHE A 530 -4.86 25.73 -23.08
N SER A 531 -5.99 25.10 -23.40
CA SER A 531 -7.13 25.07 -22.49
C SER A 531 -6.67 24.40 -21.19
N ASP A 532 -6.96 25.03 -20.05
CA ASP A 532 -6.89 24.37 -18.75
C ASP A 532 -7.68 23.06 -18.82
N ALA A 533 -7.08 21.96 -18.38
CA ALA A 533 -7.61 20.62 -18.56
C ALA A 533 -8.76 20.35 -17.57
N GLN A 534 -9.92 20.93 -17.85
CA GLN A 534 -11.13 20.80 -17.05
C GLN A 534 -11.58 19.34 -16.95
N LEU A 535 -12.03 18.92 -15.76
CA LEU A 535 -12.55 17.57 -15.54
C LEU A 535 -13.84 17.35 -16.34
N ASP A 536 -13.97 16.15 -16.91
CA ASP A 536 -15.07 15.77 -17.80
C ASP A 536 -15.63 14.38 -17.45
N ASN A 537 -16.96 14.24 -17.47
CA ASN A 537 -17.64 12.98 -17.10
C ASN A 537 -17.38 11.84 -18.10
N SER A 538 -16.93 12.17 -19.31
CA SER A 538 -16.62 11.26 -20.41
C SER A 538 -15.11 11.15 -20.70
N PHE A 539 -14.23 11.73 -19.87
CA PHE A 539 -12.77 11.79 -20.08
C PHE A 539 -12.11 10.46 -20.50
N TYR A 540 -12.55 9.34 -19.92
CA TYR A 540 -12.03 7.99 -20.22
C TYR A 540 -12.82 7.19 -21.27
N LYS A 541 -13.85 7.78 -21.90
CA LYS A 541 -14.76 7.10 -22.82
C LYS A 541 -14.04 6.38 -23.96
N ASP A 542 -13.06 7.05 -24.59
CA ASP A 542 -12.36 6.51 -25.76
C ASP A 542 -10.98 5.90 -25.40
N THR A 543 -10.41 6.26 -24.23
CA THR A 543 -9.07 5.85 -23.77
C THR A 543 -9.08 4.70 -22.76
N CYS A 544 -10.10 4.61 -21.91
CA CYS A 544 -10.34 3.46 -21.03
C CYS A 544 -11.85 3.21 -20.79
N PRO A 545 -12.64 2.87 -21.82
CA PRO A 545 -14.11 2.72 -21.74
C PRO A 545 -14.62 1.76 -20.65
N LYS A 546 -13.76 0.87 -20.15
CA LYS A 546 -14.12 -0.11 -19.11
C LYS A 546 -13.84 0.36 -17.68
N VAL A 547 -13.19 1.50 -17.45
CA VAL A 547 -12.72 1.94 -16.12
C VAL A 547 -13.79 1.81 -15.05
N HIS A 548 -14.98 2.39 -15.27
CA HIS A 548 -16.11 2.34 -14.32
C HIS A 548 -16.52 0.90 -13.98
N SER A 549 -16.62 0.03 -14.99
CA SER A 549 -16.98 -1.38 -14.81
C SER A 549 -15.94 -2.17 -14.02
N ILE A 550 -14.64 -1.87 -14.21
CA ILE A 550 -13.52 -2.50 -13.50
C ILE A 550 -13.53 -2.09 -12.03
N VAL A 551 -13.61 -0.77 -11.75
CA VAL A 551 -13.74 -0.24 -10.37
C VAL A 551 -14.95 -0.88 -9.68
N ARG A 552 -16.10 -0.94 -10.37
CA ARG A 552 -17.36 -1.49 -9.84
C ARG A 552 -17.31 -3.00 -9.61
N GLU A 553 -16.56 -3.75 -10.42
CA GLU A 553 -16.35 -5.16 -10.19
C GLU A 553 -15.42 -5.43 -8.99
N VAL A 554 -14.28 -4.75 -8.90
CA VAL A 554 -13.34 -4.94 -7.77
C VAL A 554 -14.01 -4.59 -6.44
N ILE A 555 -14.69 -3.44 -6.35
CA ILE A 555 -15.39 -3.03 -5.12
C ILE A 555 -16.46 -4.06 -4.74
N ARG A 556 -17.34 -4.46 -5.68
CA ARG A 556 -18.35 -5.52 -5.47
C ARG A 556 -17.74 -6.85 -5.03
N ASN A 557 -16.53 -7.18 -5.50
CA ASN A 557 -15.82 -8.41 -5.16
C ASN A 557 -15.03 -8.32 -3.84
N VAL A 558 -14.90 -7.15 -3.22
CA VAL A 558 -14.38 -6.97 -1.84
C VAL A 558 -15.53 -6.81 -0.83
N SER A 559 -16.59 -6.08 -1.17
CA SER A 559 -17.75 -5.89 -0.27
C SER A 559 -18.53 -7.18 0.04
N LYS A 560 -18.38 -8.23 -0.78
CA LYS A 560 -18.81 -9.61 -0.46
C LYS A 560 -18.20 -10.15 0.84
N SER A 561 -16.98 -9.73 1.19
CA SER A 561 -16.22 -10.21 2.36
C SER A 561 -16.09 -9.16 3.48
N ASP A 562 -16.17 -7.86 3.16
CA ASP A 562 -16.26 -6.78 4.15
C ASP A 562 -17.21 -5.69 3.63
N PRO A 563 -18.54 -5.77 3.90
CA PRO A 563 -19.50 -4.76 3.44
C PRO A 563 -19.14 -3.33 3.87
N ARG A 564 -18.46 -3.19 5.02
CA ARG A 564 -17.95 -1.93 5.58
C ARG A 564 -16.93 -1.24 4.68
N ILE A 565 -16.36 -1.92 3.68
CA ILE A 565 -15.42 -1.32 2.74
C ILE A 565 -16.06 -0.16 1.95
N LEU A 566 -17.37 -0.21 1.74
CA LEU A 566 -18.09 0.79 0.94
C LEU A 566 -18.11 2.15 1.67
N ALA A 567 -18.53 2.16 2.94
CA ALA A 567 -18.38 3.33 3.81
C ALA A 567 -16.92 3.76 3.98
N SER A 568 -15.99 2.80 4.00
CA SER A 568 -14.55 3.08 4.11
C SER A 568 -13.99 3.82 2.90
N LEU A 569 -14.40 3.46 1.68
CA LEU A 569 -13.96 4.09 0.43
C LEU A 569 -14.56 5.50 0.24
N ILE A 570 -15.83 5.70 0.64
CA ILE A 570 -16.42 7.05 0.73
C ILE A 570 -15.57 7.91 1.68
N ARG A 571 -15.33 7.45 2.92
CA ARG A 571 -14.50 8.15 3.90
C ARG A 571 -13.06 8.38 3.41
N LEU A 572 -12.48 7.48 2.62
CA LEU A 572 -11.14 7.64 2.09
C LEU A 572 -11.05 8.80 1.09
N HIS A 573 -12.06 8.98 0.22
CA HIS A 573 -12.11 10.13 -0.69
C HIS A 573 -12.33 11.46 0.07
N PHE A 574 -13.16 11.47 1.11
CA PHE A 574 -13.28 12.61 2.04
C PHE A 574 -11.93 13.02 2.65
N HIS A 575 -11.20 12.03 3.16
CA HIS A 575 -9.95 12.25 3.87
C HIS A 575 -8.77 12.66 2.96
N ASP A 576 -8.89 12.43 1.65
CA ASP A 576 -8.00 12.99 0.62
C ASP A 576 -8.33 14.48 0.41
N CYS A 577 -9.55 14.76 -0.07
CA CYS A 577 -10.00 16.10 -0.48
C CYS A 577 -9.91 17.17 0.60
N PHE A 578 -10.04 16.83 1.89
CA PHE A 578 -9.99 17.79 3.00
C PHE A 578 -8.58 18.17 3.44
N VAL A 579 -7.51 17.60 2.87
CA VAL A 579 -6.13 17.95 3.25
C VAL A 579 -5.61 19.08 2.38
N GLN A 580 -5.15 18.75 1.17
CA GLN A 580 -4.53 19.68 0.21
C GLN A 580 -5.28 19.74 -1.14
N GLY A 581 -6.06 18.70 -1.46
CA GLY A 581 -6.85 18.57 -2.67
C GLY A 581 -7.29 17.11 -2.89
N CYS A 582 -8.17 16.86 -3.84
CA CYS A 582 -8.53 15.51 -4.27
C CYS A 582 -7.50 14.96 -5.27
N ASP A 583 -6.24 14.86 -4.84
CA ASP A 583 -5.08 14.51 -5.67
C ASP A 583 -4.50 13.12 -5.33
N ALA A 584 -5.22 12.34 -4.50
CA ALA A 584 -4.79 11.05 -3.99
C ALA A 584 -3.43 11.09 -3.25
N SER A 585 -3.11 12.22 -2.59
CA SER A 585 -1.98 12.34 -1.67
C SER A 585 -2.11 11.42 -0.47
N ILE A 586 -3.33 11.15 0.04
CA ILE A 586 -3.53 10.25 1.18
C ILE A 586 -3.08 8.81 0.91
N LEU A 587 -3.05 8.42 -0.36
CA LEU A 587 -2.62 7.08 -0.78
C LEU A 587 -1.10 6.93 -0.74
N LEU A 588 -0.33 8.03 -0.79
CA LEU A 588 1.13 7.98 -0.73
C LEU A 588 1.57 7.35 0.58
N ASN A 589 2.31 6.24 0.46
CA ASN A 589 3.06 5.72 1.58
C ASN A 589 4.16 6.70 1.94
N ASP A 590 4.58 6.64 3.20
CA ASP A 590 5.73 7.38 3.68
C ASP A 590 6.99 7.12 2.83
N THR A 591 7.84 8.15 2.73
CA THR A 591 9.09 8.19 1.96
C THR A 591 10.14 9.03 2.65
N ALA A 592 11.43 8.76 2.43
CA ALA A 592 12.54 9.65 2.79
C ALA A 592 12.40 11.12 2.31
N THR A 593 11.40 11.42 1.48
CA THR A 593 11.00 12.77 1.03
C THR A 593 9.51 13.10 1.20
N ILE A 594 8.67 12.17 1.68
CA ILE A 594 7.21 12.37 1.85
C ILE A 594 6.79 11.86 3.23
N VAL A 595 6.25 12.74 4.07
CA VAL A 595 5.62 12.32 5.34
C VAL A 595 4.13 12.11 5.09
N SER A 596 3.71 10.85 5.14
CA SER A 596 2.38 10.41 4.71
C SER A 596 1.27 10.93 5.61
N GLU A 597 0.16 11.29 4.99
CA GLU A 597 -1.08 11.61 5.69
C GLU A 597 -1.68 10.39 6.39
N GLN A 598 -1.32 9.16 6.00
CA GLN A 598 -1.79 7.93 6.64
C GLN A 598 -1.42 7.86 8.14
N THR A 599 -0.30 8.48 8.53
CA THR A 599 0.21 8.49 9.91
C THR A 599 -0.26 9.69 10.74
N ALA A 600 -0.98 10.66 10.15
CA ALA A 600 -1.63 11.76 10.85
C ALA A 600 -2.71 11.26 11.85
N ALA A 601 -2.92 11.94 12.97
CA ALA A 601 -3.79 11.45 14.05
C ALA A 601 -5.25 11.12 13.64
N PRO A 602 -5.92 11.85 12.71
CA PRO A 602 -7.26 11.49 12.22
C PRO A 602 -7.31 10.25 11.30
N ASN A 603 -6.15 9.84 10.79
CA ASN A 603 -5.98 8.76 9.80
C ASN A 603 -5.34 7.50 10.40
N ASN A 604 -4.38 7.67 11.30
CA ASN A 604 -3.56 6.61 11.88
C ASN A 604 -4.43 5.51 12.52
N ASN A 605 -4.28 4.28 12.04
CA ASN A 605 -5.11 3.13 12.43
C ASN A 605 -6.64 3.34 12.28
N SER A 606 -7.06 4.28 11.42
CA SER A 606 -8.45 4.74 11.26
C SER A 606 -8.95 4.66 9.80
N ILE A 607 -8.13 5.09 8.82
CA ILE A 607 -8.42 4.88 7.39
C ILE A 607 -8.37 3.40 6.99
N ARG A 608 -9.14 3.04 5.95
CA ARG A 608 -9.23 1.67 5.39
C ARG A 608 -9.47 1.77 3.88
N GLY A 609 -9.15 0.71 3.13
CA GLY A 609 -9.39 0.62 1.69
C GLY A 609 -8.25 1.08 0.80
N LEU A 610 -7.11 1.51 1.37
CA LEU A 610 -5.85 1.77 0.63
C LEU A 610 -5.44 0.56 -0.23
N ASP A 611 -5.60 -0.64 0.33
CA ASP A 611 -5.37 -1.92 -0.33
C ASP A 611 -6.35 -2.19 -1.49
N VAL A 612 -7.58 -1.71 -1.37
CA VAL A 612 -8.64 -1.88 -2.39
C VAL A 612 -8.46 -0.89 -3.52
N VAL A 613 -8.06 0.35 -3.24
CA VAL A 613 -7.68 1.33 -4.27
C VAL A 613 -6.48 0.83 -5.08
N ASN A 614 -5.49 0.21 -4.43
CA ASN A 614 -4.39 -0.45 -5.15
C ASN A 614 -4.85 -1.67 -5.96
N GLN A 615 -5.76 -2.52 -5.46
CA GLN A 615 -6.36 -3.60 -6.25
C GLN A 615 -7.13 -3.09 -7.48
N ILE A 616 -7.91 -2.01 -7.33
CA ILE A 616 -8.59 -1.35 -8.45
C ILE A 616 -7.55 -0.85 -9.46
N LYS A 617 -6.51 -0.15 -9.00
CA LYS A 617 -5.44 0.37 -9.86
C LYS A 617 -4.75 -0.74 -10.65
N THR A 618 -4.38 -1.86 -10.02
CA THR A 618 -3.82 -3.02 -10.75
C THR A 618 -4.78 -3.54 -11.82
N ALA A 619 -6.07 -3.66 -11.52
CA ALA A 619 -7.06 -4.13 -12.50
C ALA A 619 -7.30 -3.13 -13.65
N VAL A 620 -7.17 -1.82 -13.38
CA VAL A 620 -7.31 -0.75 -14.38
C VAL A 620 -6.05 -0.65 -15.25
N GLU A 621 -4.85 -0.68 -14.67
CA GLU A 621 -3.59 -0.69 -15.43
C GLU A 621 -3.50 -1.90 -16.38
N ASN A 622 -3.95 -3.08 -15.94
CA ASN A 622 -4.03 -4.27 -16.79
C ASN A 622 -4.99 -4.12 -18.00
N ALA A 623 -5.87 -3.12 -17.99
CA ALA A 623 -6.84 -2.85 -19.06
C ALA A 623 -6.52 -1.58 -19.89
N CYS A 624 -5.84 -0.60 -19.29
CA CYS A 624 -5.45 0.67 -19.92
C CYS A 624 -4.21 1.26 -19.22
N PRO A 625 -2.99 0.74 -19.50
CA PRO A 625 -1.77 1.12 -18.81
C PRO A 625 -1.45 2.62 -18.89
N GLY A 626 -1.14 3.25 -17.76
CA GLY A 626 -0.74 4.65 -17.67
C GLY A 626 -1.85 5.68 -17.94
N ILE A 627 -3.11 5.27 -18.06
CA ILE A 627 -4.22 6.16 -18.45
C ILE A 627 -4.93 6.79 -17.24
N VAL A 628 -5.22 6.03 -16.19
CA VAL A 628 -6.17 6.42 -15.12
C VAL A 628 -5.45 6.75 -13.81
N SER A 629 -5.71 7.93 -13.22
CA SER A 629 -5.10 8.33 -11.95
C SER A 629 -5.70 7.60 -10.75
N CYS A 630 -4.96 7.54 -9.65
CA CYS A 630 -5.52 7.04 -8.39
C CYS A 630 -6.51 8.02 -7.75
N ALA A 631 -6.36 9.33 -8.03
CA ALA A 631 -7.35 10.36 -7.69
C ALA A 631 -8.72 10.11 -8.34
N ASP A 632 -8.75 9.77 -9.63
CA ASP A 632 -10.00 9.39 -10.32
C ASP A 632 -10.54 8.03 -9.84
N ILE A 633 -9.67 7.09 -9.46
CA ILE A 633 -10.10 5.85 -8.81
C ILE A 633 -10.76 6.11 -7.45
N LEU A 634 -10.26 7.04 -6.63
CA LEU A 634 -10.91 7.41 -5.37
C LEU A 634 -12.31 8.02 -5.59
N ALA A 635 -12.44 8.95 -6.54
CA ALA A 635 -13.70 9.60 -6.85
C ALA A 635 -14.74 8.59 -7.40
N LEU A 636 -14.32 7.69 -8.31
CA LEU A 636 -15.15 6.57 -8.79
C LEU A 636 -15.49 5.59 -7.66
N ALA A 637 -14.55 5.28 -6.77
CA ALA A 637 -14.78 4.36 -5.66
C ALA A 637 -15.80 4.89 -4.66
N ALA A 638 -15.88 6.20 -4.45
CA ALA A 638 -16.91 6.82 -3.61
C ALA A 638 -18.31 6.71 -4.21
N GLU A 639 -18.51 7.04 -5.49
CA GLU A 639 -19.81 6.88 -6.19
C GLU A 639 -20.25 5.41 -6.23
N ILE A 640 -19.36 4.52 -6.66
CA ILE A 640 -19.67 3.10 -6.73
C ILE A 640 -20.03 2.55 -5.35
N SER A 641 -19.42 3.08 -4.28
CA SER A 641 -19.69 2.64 -2.93
C SER A 641 -21.03 3.13 -2.39
N SER A 642 -21.46 4.38 -2.65
CA SER A 642 -22.80 4.85 -2.24
C SER A 642 -23.90 3.97 -2.84
N VAL A 643 -23.70 3.51 -4.07
CA VAL A 643 -24.63 2.67 -4.83
C VAL A 643 -24.67 1.21 -4.34
N LEU A 644 -23.53 0.60 -3.99
CA LEU A 644 -23.44 -0.83 -3.70
C LEU A 644 -23.85 -1.23 -2.26
N ILE A 645 -24.03 -0.27 -1.34
CA ILE A 645 -24.24 -0.51 0.10
C ILE A 645 -25.34 -1.54 0.40
N PHE A 646 -26.47 -1.47 -0.30
CA PHE A 646 -27.63 -2.32 -0.01
C PHE A 646 -27.64 -3.68 -0.75
N CYS A 647 -26.61 -4.00 -1.54
CA CYS A 647 -26.60 -5.22 -2.37
C CYS A 647 -26.43 -6.56 -1.61
N TYR A 648 -26.32 -6.55 -0.29
CA TYR A 648 -25.95 -7.72 0.54
C TYR A 648 -27.04 -8.22 1.48
N LYS A 649 -28.31 -7.86 1.22
CA LYS A 649 -29.46 -8.22 2.08
C LYS A 649 -30.39 -9.30 1.50
N TYR A 650 -29.87 -10.14 0.59
CA TYR A 650 -30.48 -11.38 0.09
C TYR A 650 -29.40 -12.43 -0.18
#